data_AF-A0AB35AK51-F1
#
_entry.id   AF-A0AB35AK51-F1
#
_cell.length_a   1.000
_cell.length_b   1.000
_cell.length_c   1.000
_cell.angle_alpha   90.00
_cell.angle_beta   90.00
_cell.angle_gamma   90.00
#
_symmetry.space_group_name_H-M   'P 1'
#
loop_
_entity.id
_entity.type
_entity.pdbx_description
1 polymer ?
#
loop_
_entity_poly.entity_id
_entity_poly.type
_entity_poly.pdbx_seq_one_letter_code
_entity_poly.pdbx_strand_id
1 'polypeptide(L)'
;MSSRIPAPSDPVRPCRLPAFSFLAGRGKTILAAATILSSATVLAANAAWAEDTTKTRHARKATHHAAPTSTEVKGGQESISVLGQRSQAPGGGMMRAETAARSVQSVTQAYIEMQSPTSSPLDLIKNLPSVNISTPDPSGNEGGSISSRGLYDNDIGFLLNGMPIANGSSTAASNFIQNYIDSNNIASESMTPGSISVEDPLTSAAAGALSITTRAPSQKFGGFISGSYGSFNTSREFIRLDSGEIGHSGITSYASFSNMHSDAWRGSGTSERKHMDFRMTKTIGERSSIDLFVGYNHSFYYQNRYPTMANFYADKNGLPVTTPISYNATFSATSPSSYYGVHGSDKDQFYASLPMKFALNHLFSVTITPYYQRGAITLNSASRLQEGHTYAGTALQKVDLNGDGKISTATRAAVSTNAMSLNQQGGVVASLHWHGENNDGQIGYWHEENSYSLKTPLSRMNQVTGAQPSDTDTAAYYRTTSGNIYYSTNYVGSYSLNSGFMEDTQFFLNHKMSLTGGIKVVSETLRGQDFLASTASSSNHTFVSPMPRMSWSWDFAPHHQVYINAEGDFRAPSPVNLITRYSTSTGAMTTSGANAKPQYSIKEELGYRYTGDVFLADVSVYNFNVTNRLLSLNTYSNDVPVSETLNTGGETIRGVDLMLSTKPLFHRFRPYLSFEYLHATMDNNLPIAADNGSIDYLKTRGKTPIMTPKFMGSIGLTYTEGPFFLNASIRYTDKQYSTFMNDQAMPSYFSDSLSLGYHLPKFFIAQSPVFKLNFTNLTGQYKLGGVYYFAENAKATTGVYGNKISADSAPSYYIQPPFSMMGSLSTSF
;
A
#
# COMPACT_ATOMS: atom_id res chain seq x y z
N MET A 1 21.23 -55.40 -25.06
CA MET A 1 20.35 -54.48 -25.79
C MET A 1 19.65 -53.59 -24.78
N SER A 2 20.18 -52.38 -24.62
CA SER A 2 19.75 -51.34 -23.67
C SER A 2 20.01 -50.02 -24.39
N SER A 3 19.00 -49.16 -24.54
CA SER A 3 19.14 -47.85 -25.18
C SER A 3 18.56 -46.77 -24.28
N ARG A 4 19.49 -45.90 -23.87
CA ARG A 4 19.36 -44.72 -23.01
C ARG A 4 18.57 -43.60 -23.70
N ILE A 5 17.83 -42.83 -22.91
CA ILE A 5 17.29 -41.50 -23.24
C ILE A 5 17.95 -40.50 -22.27
N PRO A 6 18.52 -39.36 -22.71
CA PRO A 6 19.25 -38.45 -21.85
C PRO A 6 18.35 -37.38 -21.22
N ALA A 7 18.68 -37.00 -19.98
CA ALA A 7 18.15 -35.85 -19.26
C ALA A 7 18.86 -34.54 -19.67
N PRO A 8 18.19 -33.38 -19.63
CA PRO A 8 18.86 -32.09 -19.78
C PRO A 8 19.46 -31.65 -18.44
N SER A 9 20.73 -31.25 -18.49
CA SER A 9 21.52 -30.72 -17.39
C SER A 9 21.38 -29.20 -17.30
N ASP A 10 20.74 -28.69 -16.25
CA ASP A 10 20.84 -27.30 -15.83
C ASP A 10 22.12 -27.10 -14.99
N PRO A 11 22.96 -26.07 -15.26
CA PRO A 11 24.07 -25.76 -14.39
C PRO A 11 23.59 -24.94 -13.19
N VAL A 12 23.55 -25.59 -12.03
CA VAL A 12 23.49 -24.96 -10.71
C VAL A 12 24.61 -23.93 -10.60
N ARG A 13 24.27 -22.64 -10.57
CA ARG A 13 25.22 -21.57 -10.24
C ARG A 13 25.43 -21.52 -8.72
N PRO A 14 26.67 -21.57 -8.21
CA PRO A 14 26.92 -21.35 -6.80
C PRO A 14 26.79 -19.86 -6.49
N CYS A 15 25.95 -19.54 -5.50
CA CYS A 15 25.83 -18.23 -4.90
C CYS A 15 27.16 -17.89 -4.19
N ARG A 16 27.98 -17.02 -4.79
CA ARG A 16 29.15 -16.43 -4.14
C ARG A 16 28.75 -15.09 -3.53
N LEU A 17 28.77 -15.00 -2.20
CA LEU A 17 28.77 -13.72 -1.48
C LEU A 17 29.94 -12.85 -1.99
N PRO A 18 29.76 -11.55 -2.26
CA PRO A 18 30.90 -10.69 -2.54
C PRO A 18 31.62 -10.38 -1.21
N ALA A 19 32.89 -10.79 -1.15
CA ALA A 19 33.82 -10.38 -0.12
C ALA A 19 34.20 -8.91 -0.31
N PHE A 20 34.06 -8.11 0.75
CA PHE A 20 34.62 -6.76 0.85
C PHE A 20 36.15 -6.84 0.72
N SER A 21 36.70 -6.23 -0.33
CA SER A 21 38.14 -5.99 -0.46
C SER A 21 38.40 -4.49 -0.57
N PHE A 22 39.00 -3.95 0.49
CA PHE A 22 39.59 -2.61 0.53
C PHE A 22 40.80 -2.55 -0.40
N LEU A 23 40.86 -1.57 -1.29
CA LEU A 23 42.13 -1.08 -1.84
C LEU A 23 42.18 0.44 -1.80
N ALA A 24 43.21 0.93 -1.11
CA ALA A 24 43.56 2.32 -0.93
C ALA A 24 44.11 2.94 -2.23
N GLY A 25 43.70 4.18 -2.52
CA GLY A 25 44.21 4.96 -3.65
C GLY A 25 43.68 6.39 -3.64
N ARG A 26 44.49 7.30 -3.09
CA ARG A 26 44.29 8.73 -2.81
C ARG A 26 43.59 9.57 -3.92
N GLY A 27 42.69 10.46 -3.50
CA GLY A 27 42.28 11.64 -4.28
C GLY A 27 41.06 12.40 -3.73
N LYS A 28 41.30 13.34 -2.79
CA LYS A 28 40.48 14.49 -2.31
C LYS A 28 39.23 14.81 -3.18
N THR A 29 37.99 14.99 -2.72
CA THR A 29 37.33 15.88 -1.72
C THR A 29 35.82 15.63 -2.00
N ILE A 30 34.83 15.50 -1.09
CA ILE A 30 34.30 16.36 -0.02
C ILE A 30 33.54 15.43 0.95
N LEU A 31 33.74 15.67 2.25
CA LEU A 31 33.21 14.90 3.38
C LEU A 31 31.99 15.63 3.96
N ALA A 32 30.85 14.96 4.12
CA ALA A 32 29.79 15.39 5.02
C ALA A 32 29.32 14.16 5.80
N ALA A 33 29.95 13.95 6.96
CA ALA A 33 29.58 12.94 7.93
C ALA A 33 28.87 13.61 9.12
N ALA A 34 27.78 12.98 9.53
CA ALA A 34 27.26 12.86 10.89
C ALA A 34 27.84 13.79 11.97
N THR A 35 27.00 14.70 12.47
CA THR A 35 27.05 15.16 13.87
C THR A 35 25.71 15.81 14.25
N ILE A 36 24.81 15.08 14.91
CA ILE A 36 23.74 15.70 15.71
C ILE A 36 23.68 14.93 17.04
N LEU A 37 24.56 15.33 17.94
CA LEU A 37 24.50 15.02 19.38
C LEU A 37 25.32 16.10 20.09
N SER A 38 24.73 17.28 20.22
CA SER A 38 25.13 18.34 21.17
C SER A 38 24.30 19.61 20.93
N SER A 39 23.20 19.76 21.68
CA SER A 39 22.64 21.08 22.05
C SER A 39 21.49 20.88 23.05
N ALA A 40 21.85 20.67 24.32
CA ALA A 40 20.93 20.87 25.45
C ALA A 40 21.72 21.07 26.74
N THR A 41 22.43 22.19 26.85
CA THR A 41 22.98 22.69 28.12
C THR A 41 22.98 24.20 28.09
N VAL A 42 21.91 24.84 28.55
CA VAL A 42 21.90 26.08 29.37
C VAL A 42 20.54 26.13 30.09
N LEU A 43 20.54 26.51 31.38
CA LEU A 43 19.45 26.61 32.39
C LEU A 43 19.26 25.30 33.19
N ALA A 44 19.53 25.20 34.50
CA ALA A 44 19.72 26.19 35.54
C ALA A 44 20.64 25.64 36.66
N ALA A 45 21.38 26.53 37.29
CA ALA A 45 22.17 26.26 38.48
C ALA A 45 21.37 26.50 39.77
N ASN A 46 21.80 25.80 40.83
CA ASN A 46 21.58 26.02 42.26
C ASN A 46 20.30 25.45 42.91
N ALA A 47 20.46 24.29 43.57
CA ALA A 47 20.28 24.21 45.02
C ALA A 47 21.10 23.03 45.58
N ALA A 48 21.89 23.33 46.60
CA ALA A 48 22.84 22.46 47.25
C ALA A 48 22.21 21.64 48.39
N TRP A 49 22.68 20.39 48.52
CA TRP A 49 22.98 19.63 49.76
C TRP A 49 21.88 19.42 50.82
N ALA A 50 21.57 18.14 51.09
CA ALA A 50 21.88 17.49 52.37
C ALA A 50 21.65 15.97 52.28
N GLU A 51 22.68 15.20 52.65
CA GLU A 51 22.54 13.80 53.08
C GLU A 51 21.80 13.76 54.42
N ASP A 52 20.89 12.80 54.62
CA ASP A 52 20.90 12.07 55.89
C ASP A 52 20.35 10.64 55.74
N THR A 53 21.03 9.76 56.46
CA THR A 53 20.78 8.36 56.71
C THR A 53 19.57 8.14 57.61
N THR A 54 18.84 7.02 57.45
CA THR A 54 18.51 6.07 58.54
C THR A 54 17.62 4.90 58.09
N LYS A 55 17.76 3.80 58.82
CA LYS A 55 17.19 2.46 58.61
C LYS A 55 15.79 2.29 59.23
N THR A 56 15.15 1.18 58.84
CA THR A 56 14.31 0.23 59.60
C THR A 56 12.76 0.32 59.62
N ARG A 57 12.18 -0.73 58.99
CA ARG A 57 11.23 -1.76 59.51
C ARG A 57 9.69 -1.52 59.61
N HIS A 58 9.02 -2.59 59.16
CA HIS A 58 7.73 -3.19 59.57
C HIS A 58 6.40 -2.76 58.92
N ALA A 59 5.99 -3.59 57.94
CA ALA A 59 4.72 -4.32 57.79
C ALA A 59 3.41 -3.76 58.39
N ARG A 60 2.38 -3.64 57.53
CA ARG A 60 1.01 -4.03 57.88
C ARG A 60 0.21 -4.45 56.64
N LYS A 61 -0.34 -5.67 56.68
CA LYS A 61 -1.42 -6.15 55.80
C LYS A 61 -2.69 -5.33 56.10
N ALA A 62 -3.34 -4.81 55.08
CA ALA A 62 -4.74 -4.38 55.13
C ALA A 62 -5.44 -4.81 53.84
N THR A 63 -6.41 -5.72 54.01
CA THR A 63 -7.43 -6.11 53.03
C THR A 63 -8.44 -4.99 52.86
N HIS A 64 -8.74 -4.57 51.62
CA HIS A 64 -9.94 -3.78 51.32
C HIS A 64 -10.60 -4.20 50.01
N HIS A 65 -11.94 -4.18 50.07
CA HIS A 65 -12.91 -4.59 49.08
C HIS A 65 -12.80 -3.90 47.73
N ALA A 66 -13.17 -4.65 46.69
CA ALA A 66 -13.32 -4.19 45.32
C ALA A 66 -14.47 -3.20 45.18
N ALA A 67 -14.19 -2.04 44.61
CA ALA A 67 -15.15 -1.14 43.96
C ALA A 67 -14.80 -1.09 42.45
N PRO A 68 -15.78 -0.90 41.56
CA PRO A 68 -15.62 -1.14 40.13
C PRO A 68 -14.75 -0.04 39.49
N THR A 69 -13.69 -0.46 38.79
CA THR A 69 -12.75 0.40 38.09
C THR A 69 -13.41 0.98 36.83
N SER A 70 -13.52 2.30 36.77
CA SER A 70 -13.76 3.06 35.55
C SER A 70 -12.57 2.90 34.60
N THR A 71 -12.84 2.43 33.39
CA THR A 71 -11.86 2.33 32.29
C THR A 71 -11.51 3.72 31.76
N GLU A 72 -10.40 4.28 32.24
CA GLU A 72 -9.67 5.35 31.55
C GLU A 72 -8.91 4.75 30.36
N VAL A 73 -9.25 5.20 29.16
CA VAL A 73 -8.51 4.89 27.93
C VAL A 73 -7.29 5.80 27.88
N LYS A 74 -6.11 5.27 28.19
CA LYS A 74 -4.84 5.95 27.94
C LYS A 74 -4.46 5.81 26.47
N GLY A 75 -4.34 6.93 25.78
CA GLY A 75 -3.68 7.02 24.47
C GLY A 75 -2.21 6.58 24.57
N GLY A 76 -1.96 5.32 24.24
CA GLY A 76 -0.63 4.72 24.12
C GLY A 76 -0.77 3.37 23.45
N GLN A 77 0.06 3.11 22.44
CA GLN A 77 0.16 1.84 21.71
C GLN A 77 -0.30 0.66 22.56
N GLU A 78 -1.47 0.11 22.24
CA GLU A 78 -2.04 -1.02 22.95
C GLU A 78 -1.12 -2.23 22.75
N SER A 79 -0.38 -2.60 23.80
CA SER A 79 0.35 -3.86 23.82
C SER A 79 -0.66 -5.00 23.86
N ILE A 80 -0.90 -5.66 22.72
CA ILE A 80 -1.75 -6.83 22.62
C ILE A 80 -1.04 -8.00 23.34
N SER A 81 -1.52 -8.38 24.52
CA SER A 81 -1.10 -9.63 25.16
C SER A 81 -1.79 -10.81 24.46
N VAL A 82 -1.01 -11.60 23.70
CA VAL A 82 -1.50 -12.54 22.68
C VAL A 82 -2.14 -13.82 23.23
N LEU A 83 -2.00 -14.13 24.53
CA LEU A 83 -2.49 -15.43 25.05
C LEU A 83 -3.90 -15.38 25.68
N GLY A 84 -4.36 -14.22 26.16
CA GLY A 84 -5.64 -14.11 26.88
C GLY A 84 -6.85 -13.71 26.02
N GLN A 85 -6.64 -13.01 24.90
CA GLN A 85 -7.72 -12.41 24.10
C GLN A 85 -8.19 -13.24 22.89
N ARG A 86 -7.47 -14.30 22.48
CA ARG A 86 -7.85 -15.15 21.33
C ARG A 86 -9.26 -15.74 21.45
N SER A 87 -9.71 -16.06 22.67
CA SER A 87 -11.01 -16.73 22.88
C SER A 87 -12.22 -15.79 22.93
N GLN A 88 -12.03 -14.46 23.04
CA GLN A 88 -13.13 -13.50 23.23
C GLN A 88 -13.25 -12.44 22.13
N ALA A 89 -12.32 -12.41 21.16
CA ALA A 89 -12.34 -11.44 20.07
C ALA A 89 -13.64 -11.53 19.25
N PRO A 90 -14.43 -10.44 19.12
CA PRO A 90 -15.65 -10.40 18.32
C PRO A 90 -15.39 -10.84 16.87
N GLY A 91 -16.25 -11.72 16.32
CA GLY A 91 -16.11 -12.21 14.94
C GLY A 91 -14.84 -13.05 14.72
N GLY A 92 -14.14 -13.44 15.79
CA GLY A 92 -12.82 -14.04 15.68
C GLY A 92 -11.70 -13.04 15.34
N GLY A 93 -11.91 -11.75 15.61
CA GLY A 93 -10.95 -10.69 15.33
C GLY A 93 -11.23 -9.89 14.06
N MET A 94 -12.35 -10.13 13.36
CA MET A 94 -12.79 -9.34 12.20
C MET A 94 -13.45 -8.01 12.57
N MET A 95 -13.65 -7.74 13.86
CA MET A 95 -14.14 -6.47 14.40
C MET A 95 -13.63 -6.32 15.84
N ARG A 96 -13.40 -5.09 16.30
CA ARG A 96 -13.15 -4.76 17.71
C ARG A 96 -14.08 -3.65 18.17
N ALA A 97 -14.13 -3.43 19.48
CA ALA A 97 -14.86 -2.30 20.04
C ALA A 97 -14.12 -1.01 19.73
N GLU A 98 -14.84 0.01 19.27
CA GLU A 98 -14.29 1.32 18.91
C GLU A 98 -15.03 2.41 19.69
N THR A 99 -14.34 3.50 20.01
CA THR A 99 -14.91 4.64 20.75
C THR A 99 -14.64 5.99 20.08
N ALA A 100 -13.83 5.99 19.02
CA ALA A 100 -13.53 7.20 18.27
C ALA A 100 -14.80 7.80 17.66
N ALA A 101 -14.87 9.13 17.60
CA ALA A 101 -15.96 9.90 17.01
C ALA A 101 -15.93 9.88 15.47
N ARG A 102 -15.68 8.71 14.87
CA ARG A 102 -15.56 8.43 13.43
C ARG A 102 -15.72 6.94 13.15
N SER A 103 -15.91 6.55 11.90
CA SER A 103 -15.83 5.15 11.48
C SER A 103 -14.40 4.62 11.62
N VAL A 104 -14.26 3.47 12.29
CA VAL A 104 -13.02 2.70 12.37
C VAL A 104 -13.34 1.23 12.12
N GLN A 105 -12.68 0.64 11.13
CA GLN A 105 -12.90 -0.72 10.69
C GLN A 105 -11.59 -1.49 10.84
N SER A 106 -11.52 -2.47 11.72
CA SER A 106 -10.25 -3.12 12.06
C SER A 106 -10.31 -4.63 12.06
N VAL A 107 -9.20 -5.25 11.69
CA VAL A 107 -8.91 -6.66 11.94
C VAL A 107 -7.78 -6.78 12.97
N THR A 108 -7.91 -7.75 13.87
CA THR A 108 -6.95 -7.99 14.96
C THR A 108 -6.09 -9.21 14.67
N GLN A 109 -5.00 -9.35 15.44
CA GLN A 109 -4.11 -10.50 15.38
C GLN A 109 -4.83 -11.85 15.44
N ALA A 110 -5.97 -11.95 16.15
CA ALA A 110 -6.74 -13.18 16.25
C ALA A 110 -7.27 -13.67 14.89
N TYR A 111 -7.66 -12.76 14.00
CA TYR A 111 -8.09 -13.08 12.64
C TYR A 111 -6.88 -13.32 11.73
N ILE A 112 -5.88 -12.44 11.81
CA ILE A 112 -4.66 -12.49 10.97
C ILE A 112 -3.92 -13.82 11.16
N GLU A 113 -3.81 -14.32 12.38
CA GLU A 113 -3.15 -15.60 12.68
C GLU A 113 -3.85 -16.82 12.05
N MET A 114 -5.14 -16.72 11.71
CA MET A 114 -5.88 -17.79 11.02
C MET A 114 -5.66 -17.76 9.50
N GLN A 115 -5.26 -16.62 8.93
CA GLN A 115 -5.07 -16.45 7.48
C GLN A 115 -3.78 -17.12 7.00
N SER A 116 -3.60 -17.15 5.66
CA SER A 116 -2.37 -17.64 5.04
C SER A 116 -1.19 -16.78 5.49
N PRO A 117 -0.03 -17.36 5.85
CA PRO A 117 1.18 -16.60 6.13
C PRO A 117 1.69 -15.76 4.94
N THR A 118 1.23 -16.08 3.72
CA THR A 118 1.55 -15.33 2.50
C THR A 118 0.56 -14.21 2.20
N SER A 119 -0.50 -14.03 3.02
CA SER A 119 -1.51 -12.98 2.79
C SER A 119 -0.83 -11.60 2.78
N SER A 120 -1.11 -10.81 1.76
CA SER A 120 -0.72 -9.40 1.75
C SER A 120 -1.55 -8.61 2.77
N PRO A 121 -1.11 -7.41 3.19
CA PRO A 121 -1.94 -6.53 4.01
C PRO A 121 -3.34 -6.29 3.40
N LEU A 122 -3.43 -6.09 2.09
CA LEU A 122 -4.71 -5.92 1.41
C LEU A 122 -5.64 -7.14 1.60
N ASP A 123 -5.11 -8.36 1.50
CA ASP A 123 -5.93 -9.57 1.68
C ASP A 123 -6.58 -9.66 3.07
N LEU A 124 -5.93 -9.08 4.10
CA LEU A 124 -6.41 -9.14 5.48
C LEU A 124 -7.63 -8.25 5.72
N ILE A 125 -7.79 -7.17 4.95
CA ILE A 125 -8.92 -6.23 5.08
C ILE A 125 -10.01 -6.41 4.02
N LYS A 126 -9.90 -7.42 3.13
CA LYS A 126 -10.87 -7.65 2.04
C LYS A 126 -12.33 -7.86 2.51
N ASN A 127 -12.54 -8.17 3.79
CA ASN A 127 -13.87 -8.41 4.36
C ASN A 127 -14.45 -7.18 5.09
N LEU A 128 -13.71 -6.08 5.15
CA LEU A 128 -14.24 -4.81 5.66
C LEU A 128 -15.30 -4.25 4.70
N PRO A 129 -16.32 -3.53 5.21
CA PRO A 129 -17.23 -2.83 4.32
C PRO A 129 -16.47 -1.76 3.53
N SER A 130 -16.93 -1.46 2.32
CA SER A 130 -16.42 -0.32 1.58
C SER A 130 -14.95 -0.41 1.24
N VAL A 131 -14.40 -1.62 1.22
CA VAL A 131 -13.03 -1.92 0.81
C VAL A 131 -13.11 -2.92 -0.34
N ASN A 132 -12.85 -2.46 -1.56
CA ASN A 132 -12.84 -3.30 -2.76
C ASN A 132 -11.40 -3.54 -3.21
N ILE A 133 -11.02 -4.81 -3.27
CA ILE A 133 -9.64 -5.23 -3.48
C ILE A 133 -9.60 -6.20 -4.65
N SER A 134 -8.63 -5.97 -5.52
CA SER A 134 -8.35 -6.84 -6.65
C SER A 134 -6.87 -7.19 -6.64
N THR A 135 -6.56 -8.47 -6.49
CA THR A 135 -5.19 -9.00 -6.51
C THR A 135 -4.95 -9.77 -7.81
N PRO A 136 -3.76 -9.64 -8.42
CA PRO A 136 -3.43 -10.35 -9.65
C PRO A 136 -2.85 -11.75 -9.39
N ASP A 137 -2.50 -12.09 -8.14
CA ASP A 137 -1.82 -13.33 -7.78
C ASP A 137 -2.35 -13.96 -6.47
N PRO A 138 -2.29 -15.29 -6.32
CA PRO A 138 -2.72 -15.98 -5.10
C PRO A 138 -1.64 -16.04 -4.02
N SER A 139 -0.41 -15.63 -4.34
CA SER A 139 0.75 -15.75 -3.46
C SER A 139 0.91 -14.53 -2.54
N GLY A 140 0.25 -13.40 -2.85
CA GLY A 140 0.31 -12.15 -2.10
C GLY A 140 1.56 -11.31 -2.39
N ASN A 141 2.27 -11.58 -3.50
CA ASN A 141 3.57 -10.97 -3.81
C ASN A 141 3.49 -9.81 -4.82
N GLU A 142 2.52 -9.81 -5.75
CA GLU A 142 2.43 -8.77 -6.79
C GLU A 142 1.64 -7.53 -6.33
N GLY A 143 1.02 -7.58 -5.15
CA GLY A 143 0.21 -6.48 -4.60
C GLY A 143 -1.20 -6.50 -5.19
N GLY A 144 -1.78 -5.32 -5.42
CA GLY A 144 -3.09 -5.22 -6.06
C GLY A 144 -3.60 -3.80 -6.16
N SER A 145 -4.90 -3.68 -6.40
CA SER A 145 -5.63 -2.42 -6.32
C SER A 145 -6.61 -2.42 -5.16
N ILE A 146 -6.87 -1.24 -4.63
CA ILE A 146 -7.86 -0.99 -3.59
C ILE A 146 -8.68 0.25 -3.94
N SER A 147 -9.97 0.17 -3.64
CA SER A 147 -10.86 1.33 -3.58
C SER A 147 -11.65 1.31 -2.29
N SER A 148 -11.98 2.50 -1.78
CA SER A 148 -12.84 2.65 -0.63
C SER A 148 -13.83 3.80 -0.78
N ARG A 149 -15.10 3.55 -0.46
CA ARG A 149 -16.22 4.48 -0.66
C ARG A 149 -16.18 5.14 -2.05
N GLY A 150 -15.89 4.35 -3.09
CA GLY A 150 -15.78 4.80 -4.48
C GLY A 150 -14.52 5.59 -4.87
N LEU A 151 -13.63 5.88 -3.93
CA LEU A 151 -12.34 6.51 -4.18
C LEU A 151 -11.23 5.45 -4.32
N TYR A 152 -10.17 5.74 -5.07
CA TYR A 152 -9.17 4.74 -5.50
C TYR A 152 -7.86 4.86 -4.70
N ASP A 153 -6.87 3.99 -4.96
CA ASP A 153 -5.62 3.85 -4.22
C ASP A 153 -4.95 5.19 -3.85
N ASN A 154 -4.79 6.10 -4.82
CA ASN A 154 -4.14 7.40 -4.57
C ASN A 154 -4.93 8.36 -3.67
N ASP A 155 -6.17 8.03 -3.30
CA ASP A 155 -6.99 8.77 -2.34
C ASP A 155 -7.00 8.12 -0.96
N ILE A 156 -6.25 7.04 -0.76
CA ILE A 156 -6.08 6.34 0.52
C ILE A 156 -4.69 6.65 1.06
N GLY A 157 -4.62 7.06 2.33
CA GLY A 157 -3.34 7.15 3.05
C GLY A 157 -2.93 5.80 3.62
N PHE A 158 -1.68 5.40 3.45
CA PHE A 158 -1.17 4.13 3.99
C PHE A 158 -0.13 4.40 5.06
N LEU A 159 -0.34 3.86 6.25
CA LEU A 159 0.53 4.07 7.41
C LEU A 159 1.07 2.74 7.94
N LEU A 160 2.34 2.72 8.30
CA LEU A 160 2.98 1.62 9.03
C LEU A 160 3.60 2.17 10.31
N ASN A 161 3.03 1.81 11.46
CA ASN A 161 3.41 2.39 12.75
C ASN A 161 3.43 3.94 12.74
N GLY A 162 2.53 4.57 11.97
CA GLY A 162 2.43 6.03 11.82
C GLY A 162 3.37 6.64 10.77
N MET A 163 4.31 5.89 10.19
CA MET A 163 5.09 6.33 9.02
C MET A 163 4.25 6.21 7.75
N PRO A 164 4.27 7.19 6.82
CA PRO A 164 3.56 7.07 5.55
C PRO A 164 4.32 6.12 4.62
N ILE A 165 3.61 5.09 4.13
CA ILE A 165 4.06 4.24 3.02
C ILE A 165 3.89 5.01 1.70
N ALA A 166 2.75 5.68 1.54
CA ALA A 166 2.48 6.60 0.45
C ALA A 166 1.64 7.77 0.91
N ASN A 167 1.87 8.89 0.26
CA ASN A 167 1.10 10.12 0.33
C ASN A 167 0.72 10.39 -1.14
N GLY A 168 -0.56 10.43 -1.50
CA GLY A 168 -1.11 10.28 -2.87
C GLY A 168 -0.60 11.22 -3.98
N SER A 169 0.42 12.05 -3.71
CA SER A 169 1.24 12.76 -4.70
C SER A 169 2.44 11.94 -5.20
N SER A 170 3.03 10.99 -4.46
CA SER A 170 4.26 10.26 -4.90
C SER A 170 4.02 8.94 -5.63
N THR A 171 3.23 8.02 -5.09
CA THR A 171 3.11 6.63 -5.62
C THR A 171 1.83 5.91 -5.18
N ALA A 172 1.34 5.01 -6.03
CA ALA A 172 0.29 4.03 -5.72
C ALA A 172 0.80 2.98 -4.70
N ALA A 173 0.34 3.05 -3.45
CA ALA A 173 0.81 2.20 -2.36
C ALA A 173 0.28 0.77 -2.45
N SER A 174 -0.91 0.55 -2.99
CA SER A 174 -1.55 -0.77 -3.02
C SER A 174 -0.77 -1.82 -3.80
N ASN A 175 0.03 -1.40 -4.79
CA ASN A 175 0.87 -2.29 -5.58
C ASN A 175 2.08 -2.84 -4.80
N PHE A 176 2.42 -2.22 -3.67
CA PHE A 176 3.70 -2.48 -2.99
C PHE A 176 3.60 -2.60 -1.48
N ILE A 177 2.43 -2.44 -0.89
CA ILE A 177 2.22 -2.50 0.56
C ILE A 177 2.71 -3.82 1.18
N GLN A 178 2.64 -4.91 0.42
CA GLN A 178 3.18 -6.22 0.80
C GLN A 178 4.69 -6.20 1.05
N ASN A 179 5.44 -5.27 0.44
CA ASN A 179 6.89 -5.17 0.59
C ASN A 179 7.33 -4.51 1.91
N TYR A 180 6.39 -3.98 2.70
CA TYR A 180 6.68 -3.27 3.95
C TYR A 180 6.51 -4.11 5.21
N ILE A 181 5.81 -5.24 5.13
CA ILE A 181 5.59 -6.07 6.30
C ILE A 181 5.15 -7.48 5.91
N ASP A 182 5.62 -8.47 6.67
CA ASP A 182 5.08 -9.83 6.64
C ASP A 182 3.86 -9.97 7.57
N SER A 183 2.84 -10.71 7.14
CA SER A 183 1.62 -10.97 7.94
C SER A 183 1.92 -11.49 9.36
N ASN A 184 2.99 -12.28 9.54
CA ASN A 184 3.43 -12.79 10.83
C ASN A 184 3.86 -11.71 11.83
N ASN A 185 4.22 -10.52 11.34
CA ASN A 185 4.63 -9.37 12.13
C ASN A 185 3.52 -8.32 12.31
N ILE A 186 2.33 -8.53 11.76
CA ILE A 186 1.19 -7.61 11.89
C ILE A 186 0.41 -7.93 13.17
N ALA A 187 0.11 -6.89 13.96
CA ALA A 187 -0.69 -6.98 15.18
C ALA A 187 -2.16 -6.61 14.90
N SER A 188 -2.37 -5.62 14.05
CA SER A 188 -3.69 -5.22 13.59
C SER A 188 -3.59 -4.38 12.33
N GLU A 189 -4.66 -4.36 11.57
CA GLU A 189 -4.88 -3.40 10.49
C GLU A 189 -6.20 -2.69 10.72
N SER A 190 -6.22 -1.38 10.49
CA SER A 190 -7.42 -0.57 10.64
C SER A 190 -7.59 0.38 9.46
N MET A 191 -8.74 0.33 8.81
CA MET A 191 -9.20 1.34 7.87
C MET A 191 -10.03 2.38 8.63
N THR A 192 -9.81 3.66 8.32
CA THR A 192 -10.60 4.80 8.83
C THR A 192 -11.27 5.48 7.64
N PRO A 193 -12.34 4.90 7.07
CA PRO A 193 -12.87 5.37 5.81
C PRO A 193 -13.31 6.84 5.89
N GLY A 194 -12.83 7.66 4.98
CA GLY A 194 -13.12 9.09 4.93
C GLY A 194 -12.51 9.94 6.05
N SER A 195 -11.68 9.40 6.94
CA SER A 195 -11.09 10.16 8.05
C SER A 195 -9.60 9.90 8.21
N ILE A 196 -8.87 10.89 8.73
CA ILE A 196 -7.49 10.74 9.21
C ILE A 196 -7.30 11.44 10.56
N SER A 197 -6.28 11.05 11.31
CA SER A 197 -5.88 11.78 12.52
C SER A 197 -5.11 13.05 12.11
N VAL A 198 -5.23 14.13 12.86
CA VAL A 198 -4.60 15.42 12.48
C VAL A 198 -3.08 15.32 12.36
N GLU A 199 -2.43 14.51 13.20
CA GLU A 199 -0.98 14.30 13.16
C GLU A 199 -0.51 13.28 12.13
N ASP A 200 -1.41 12.52 11.50
CA ASP A 200 -1.02 11.54 10.49
C ASP A 200 -0.26 12.28 9.37
N PRO A 201 0.91 11.81 8.93
CA PRO A 201 1.69 12.44 7.85
C PRO A 201 1.07 12.15 6.49
N LEU A 202 -0.18 12.58 6.32
CA LEU A 202 -1.03 12.38 5.16
C LEU A 202 -1.71 13.70 4.81
N THR A 203 -1.84 13.93 3.50
CA THR A 203 -2.63 15.04 2.93
C THR A 203 -3.73 14.51 2.02
N SER A 204 -3.37 13.50 1.22
CA SER A 204 -4.20 12.84 0.24
C SER A 204 -4.81 11.56 0.81
N ALA A 205 -5.92 11.70 1.53
CA ALA A 205 -6.60 10.60 2.20
C ALA A 205 -8.13 10.81 2.18
N ALA A 206 -8.68 11.24 1.04
CA ALA A 206 -10.11 11.47 0.88
C ALA A 206 -10.93 10.18 1.12
N ALA A 207 -10.39 9.02 0.77
CA ALA A 207 -10.96 7.71 1.05
C ALA A 207 -10.71 7.24 2.49
N GLY A 208 -9.86 7.93 3.25
CA GLY A 208 -9.43 7.58 4.60
C GLY A 208 -7.99 7.06 4.67
N ALA A 209 -7.60 6.53 5.83
CA ALA A 209 -6.31 5.88 6.01
C ALA A 209 -6.41 4.40 6.36
N LEU A 210 -5.54 3.59 5.76
CA LEU A 210 -5.21 2.24 6.19
C LEU A 210 -3.96 2.27 7.05
N SER A 211 -4.12 1.92 8.32
CA SER A 211 -3.03 1.87 9.30
C SER A 211 -2.69 0.43 9.67
N ILE A 212 -1.43 0.07 9.47
CA ILE A 212 -0.84 -1.21 9.86
C ILE A 212 -0.03 -1.00 11.13
N THR A 213 -0.34 -1.77 12.16
CA THR A 213 0.43 -1.80 13.41
C THR A 213 1.22 -3.09 13.50
N THR A 214 2.53 -3.00 13.70
CA THR A 214 3.37 -4.20 13.86
C THR A 214 3.36 -4.71 15.30
N ARG A 215 3.60 -6.01 15.47
CA ARG A 215 3.72 -6.67 16.76
C ARG A 215 4.90 -6.11 17.53
N ALA A 216 4.67 -5.71 18.77
CA ALA A 216 5.75 -5.31 19.68
C ALA A 216 6.74 -6.47 19.92
N PRO A 217 8.01 -6.18 20.27
CA PRO A 217 8.92 -7.19 20.78
C PRO A 217 8.38 -7.88 22.03
N SER A 218 8.63 -9.18 22.17
CA SER A 218 8.27 -9.94 23.37
C SER A 218 9.11 -9.49 24.57
N GLN A 219 8.49 -9.42 25.75
CA GLN A 219 9.20 -9.20 27.02
C GLN A 219 10.03 -10.42 27.46
N LYS A 220 9.76 -11.60 26.88
CA LYS A 220 10.51 -12.84 27.15
C LYS A 220 11.32 -13.23 25.93
N PHE A 221 12.54 -13.72 26.18
CA PHE A 221 13.37 -14.31 25.14
C PHE A 221 12.68 -15.53 24.54
N GLY A 222 12.75 -15.65 23.23
CA GLY A 222 12.16 -16.76 22.48
C GLY A 222 12.11 -16.46 21.00
N GLY A 223 11.31 -17.21 20.27
CA GLY A 223 11.13 -16.95 18.85
C GLY A 223 9.85 -17.52 18.28
N PHE A 224 9.67 -17.31 16.98
CA PHE A 224 8.60 -17.89 16.19
C PHE A 224 9.16 -18.35 14.85
N ILE A 225 8.78 -19.55 14.42
CA ILE A 225 9.13 -20.09 13.11
C ILE A 225 7.88 -20.56 12.39
N SER A 226 7.83 -20.37 11.07
CA SER A 226 6.78 -20.91 10.21
C SER A 226 7.33 -21.37 8.86
N GLY A 227 6.85 -22.50 8.39
CA GLY A 227 7.06 -23.00 7.03
C GLY A 227 5.71 -23.21 6.34
N SER A 228 5.62 -22.85 5.05
CA SER A 228 4.41 -22.99 4.25
C SER A 228 4.72 -23.55 2.87
N TYR A 229 3.82 -24.37 2.33
CA TYR A 229 3.89 -24.93 0.99
C TYR A 229 2.50 -25.09 0.37
N GLY A 230 2.34 -24.88 -0.93
CA GLY A 230 1.03 -25.00 -1.56
C GLY A 230 0.99 -24.81 -3.08
N SER A 231 -0.18 -24.42 -3.57
CA SER A 231 -0.49 -24.21 -4.99
C SER A 231 0.56 -23.36 -5.71
N PHE A 232 0.77 -23.65 -6.99
CA PHE A 232 1.78 -22.98 -7.84
C PHE A 232 3.19 -23.08 -7.29
N ASN A 233 3.52 -24.23 -6.66
CA ASN A 233 4.81 -24.48 -6.04
C ASN A 233 5.23 -23.36 -5.08
N THR A 234 4.25 -22.76 -4.39
CA THR A 234 4.51 -21.65 -3.47
C THR A 234 5.15 -22.21 -2.22
N SER A 235 6.33 -21.72 -1.84
CA SER A 235 7.00 -22.04 -0.59
C SER A 235 7.33 -20.75 0.17
N ARG A 236 7.22 -20.79 1.49
CA ARG A 236 7.63 -19.67 2.35
C ARG A 236 8.20 -20.15 3.67
N GLU A 237 9.38 -19.64 4.01
CA GLU A 237 10.00 -19.79 5.33
C GLU A 237 9.97 -18.45 6.07
N PHE A 238 9.71 -18.48 7.38
CA PHE A 238 9.73 -17.30 8.25
C PHE A 238 10.36 -17.66 9.60
N ILE A 239 11.24 -16.80 10.10
CA ILE A 239 11.77 -16.87 11.46
C ILE A 239 11.77 -15.48 12.10
N ARG A 240 11.43 -15.43 13.38
CA ARG A 240 11.55 -14.26 14.25
C ARG A 240 12.22 -14.67 15.56
N LEU A 241 13.14 -13.85 16.03
CA LEU A 241 13.83 -13.99 17.31
C LEU A 241 13.57 -12.74 18.15
N ASP A 242 13.06 -12.94 19.36
CA ASP A 242 12.79 -11.88 20.32
C ASP A 242 13.85 -11.93 21.44
N SER A 243 14.42 -10.77 21.79
CA SER A 243 15.47 -10.68 22.81
C SER A 243 14.95 -10.89 24.23
N GLY A 244 13.64 -10.72 24.46
CA GLY A 244 13.12 -10.42 25.78
C GLY A 244 13.60 -9.06 26.29
N GLU A 245 13.33 -8.77 27.56
CA GLU A 245 13.91 -7.60 28.22
C GLU A 245 15.42 -7.77 28.43
N ILE A 246 16.21 -6.85 27.88
CA ILE A 246 17.67 -6.88 27.97
C ILE A 246 18.11 -6.24 29.28
N GLY A 247 18.59 -7.05 30.24
CA GLY A 247 19.27 -6.59 31.45
C GLY A 247 18.46 -5.61 32.32
N HIS A 248 17.14 -5.78 32.41
CA HIS A 248 16.23 -4.87 33.12
C HIS A 248 16.32 -3.40 32.70
N SER A 249 16.80 -3.17 31.47
CA SER A 249 16.98 -1.82 30.96
C SER A 249 15.68 -1.23 30.42
N GLY A 250 14.57 -1.97 30.36
CA GLY A 250 13.39 -1.57 29.60
C GLY A 250 13.59 -1.59 28.08
N ILE A 251 14.68 -2.19 27.58
CA ILE A 251 14.89 -2.44 26.14
C ILE A 251 14.38 -3.84 25.79
N THR A 252 13.55 -3.90 24.75
CA THR A 252 13.11 -5.14 24.10
C THR A 252 13.32 -5.01 22.59
N SER A 253 13.63 -6.11 21.90
CA SER A 253 13.85 -6.09 20.46
C SER A 253 13.48 -7.41 19.80
N TYR A 254 13.22 -7.36 18.49
CA TYR A 254 13.14 -8.56 17.67
C TYR A 254 13.83 -8.33 16.31
N ALA A 255 14.29 -9.42 15.71
CA ALA A 255 14.66 -9.50 14.30
C ALA A 255 13.90 -10.64 13.62
N SER A 256 13.48 -10.44 12.38
CA SER A 256 12.82 -11.49 11.59
C SER A 256 13.31 -11.52 10.15
N PHE A 257 13.23 -12.69 9.55
CA PHE A 257 13.55 -12.94 8.14
C PHE A 257 12.50 -13.86 7.52
N SER A 258 12.17 -13.59 6.26
CA SER A 258 11.40 -14.50 5.43
C SER A 258 11.97 -14.63 4.02
N ASN A 259 11.73 -15.80 3.44
CA ASN A 259 12.06 -16.14 2.07
C ASN A 259 10.85 -16.84 1.44
N MET A 260 10.47 -16.43 0.24
CA MET A 260 9.30 -16.92 -0.46
C MET A 260 9.62 -17.13 -1.94
N HIS A 261 9.08 -18.22 -2.49
CA HIS A 261 9.09 -18.54 -3.92
C HIS A 261 7.68 -18.93 -4.35
N SER A 262 7.29 -18.61 -5.58
CA SER A 262 6.05 -19.08 -6.20
C SER A 262 6.18 -19.10 -7.73
N ASP A 263 5.63 -20.11 -8.39
CA ASP A 263 5.55 -20.16 -9.85
C ASP A 263 4.35 -19.31 -10.34
N ALA A 264 4.43 -18.78 -11.55
CA ALA A 264 3.31 -18.03 -12.13
C ALA A 264 2.06 -18.91 -12.20
N TRP A 265 0.95 -18.46 -11.62
CA TRP A 265 -0.32 -19.17 -11.70
C TRP A 265 -0.90 -19.19 -13.12
N ARG A 266 -0.44 -18.26 -13.97
CA ARG A 266 -0.81 -18.13 -15.37
C ARG A 266 0.37 -17.63 -16.20
N GLY A 267 0.64 -18.31 -17.30
CA GLY A 267 1.76 -17.98 -18.18
C GLY A 267 3.08 -18.53 -17.66
N SER A 268 4.18 -17.85 -18.02
CA SER A 268 5.55 -18.24 -17.64
C SER A 268 6.16 -17.21 -16.71
N GLY A 269 6.98 -17.69 -15.79
CA GLY A 269 7.68 -16.86 -14.81
C GLY A 269 7.60 -17.43 -13.41
N THR A 270 8.34 -16.81 -12.51
CA THR A 270 8.35 -17.09 -11.07
C THR A 270 8.29 -15.77 -10.31
N SER A 271 8.02 -15.86 -9.02
CA SER A 271 8.11 -14.74 -8.11
C SER A 271 8.88 -15.15 -6.86
N GLU A 272 9.72 -14.25 -6.39
CA GLU A 272 10.57 -14.43 -5.23
C GLU A 272 10.46 -13.20 -4.32
N ARG A 273 10.56 -13.43 -3.00
CA ARG A 273 10.58 -12.34 -2.03
C ARG A 273 11.44 -12.70 -0.82
N LYS A 274 12.32 -11.78 -0.44
CA LYS A 274 13.11 -11.83 0.80
C LYS A 274 12.77 -10.61 1.63
N HIS A 275 12.45 -10.81 2.90
CA HIS A 275 12.01 -9.72 3.77
C HIS A 275 12.71 -9.82 5.13
N MET A 276 13.10 -8.67 5.67
CA MET A 276 13.75 -8.53 6.95
C MET A 276 13.12 -7.39 7.72
N ASP A 277 12.83 -7.63 9.00
CA ASP A 277 12.40 -6.57 9.93
C ASP A 277 13.25 -6.61 11.19
N PHE A 278 13.48 -5.43 11.75
CA PHE A 278 14.04 -5.24 13.08
C PHE A 278 13.21 -4.19 13.83
N ARG A 279 12.81 -4.50 15.06
CA ARG A 279 12.18 -3.52 15.96
C ARG A 279 12.90 -3.51 17.29
N MET A 280 13.09 -2.34 17.87
CA MET A 280 13.63 -2.15 19.21
C MET A 280 12.87 -1.08 19.94
N THR A 281 12.34 -1.40 21.10
CA THR A 281 11.60 -0.48 21.95
C THR A 281 12.34 -0.28 23.27
N LYS A 282 12.61 0.98 23.62
CA LYS A 282 13.11 1.41 24.92
C LYS A 282 11.99 2.10 25.68
N THR A 283 11.59 1.54 26.81
CA THR A 283 10.67 2.19 27.75
C THR A 283 11.48 3.01 28.77
N ILE A 284 11.03 4.23 29.08
CA ILE A 284 11.66 5.16 30.02
C ILE A 284 10.62 5.60 31.05
N GLY A 285 10.75 5.09 32.28
CA GLY A 285 9.68 5.24 33.27
C GLY A 285 8.38 4.60 32.79
N GLU A 286 7.24 5.18 33.14
CA GLU A 286 5.92 4.62 32.79
C GLU A 286 5.25 5.27 31.58
N ARG A 287 5.76 6.41 31.10
CA ARG A 287 5.05 7.26 30.12
C ARG A 287 5.89 7.77 28.96
N SER A 288 7.16 7.37 28.88
CA SER A 288 8.07 7.77 27.81
C SER A 288 8.64 6.54 27.11
N SER A 289 8.86 6.64 25.80
CA SER A 289 9.34 5.54 24.98
C SER A 289 10.09 6.01 23.74
N ILE A 290 11.00 5.17 23.26
CA ILE A 290 11.65 5.31 21.95
C ILE A 290 11.45 3.96 21.24
N ASP A 291 10.89 3.97 20.05
CA ASP A 291 10.59 2.78 19.25
C ASP A 291 11.25 2.90 17.89
N LEU A 292 12.27 2.08 17.62
CA LEU A 292 12.94 1.99 16.33
C LEU A 292 12.34 0.83 15.55
N PHE A 293 11.88 1.08 14.33
CA PHE A 293 11.45 0.05 13.40
C PHE A 293 12.17 0.22 12.06
N VAL A 294 12.81 -0.84 11.57
CA VAL A 294 13.59 -0.87 10.33
C VAL A 294 13.22 -2.11 9.55
N GLY A 295 13.07 -1.99 8.24
CA GLY A 295 12.90 -3.14 7.38
C GLY A 295 13.57 -3.00 6.03
N TYR A 296 13.84 -4.16 5.43
CA TYR A 296 14.40 -4.29 4.10
C TYR A 296 13.69 -5.42 3.37
N ASN A 297 13.35 -5.18 2.11
CA ASN A 297 12.69 -6.13 1.25
C ASN A 297 13.33 -6.13 -0.13
N HIS A 298 13.53 -7.32 -0.67
CA HIS A 298 13.84 -7.55 -2.07
C HIS A 298 12.75 -8.45 -2.65
N SER A 299 12.16 -8.05 -3.77
CA SER A 299 11.12 -8.82 -4.47
C SER A 299 11.37 -8.82 -5.96
N PHE A 300 11.24 -9.99 -6.59
CA PHE A 300 11.28 -10.14 -8.03
C PHE A 300 10.06 -10.92 -8.51
N TYR A 301 9.35 -10.45 -9.53
CA TYR A 301 8.25 -11.19 -10.15
C TYR A 301 8.08 -10.82 -11.62
N TYR A 302 7.43 -11.70 -12.40
CA TYR A 302 7.04 -11.37 -13.78
C TYR A 302 5.62 -10.80 -13.82
N GLN A 303 5.45 -9.66 -14.47
CA GLN A 303 4.17 -8.99 -14.55
C GLN A 303 3.17 -9.80 -15.37
N ASN A 304 1.95 -9.85 -14.85
CA ASN A 304 0.81 -10.42 -15.56
C ASN A 304 0.36 -9.54 -16.73
N ARG A 305 -0.05 -10.18 -17.83
CA ARG A 305 -0.76 -9.50 -18.92
C ARG A 305 -2.27 -9.50 -18.65
N TYR A 306 -2.89 -8.33 -18.67
CA TYR A 306 -4.32 -8.17 -18.34
C TYR A 306 -5.19 -8.14 -19.61
N PRO A 307 -6.21 -9.01 -19.73
CA PRO A 307 -7.03 -9.08 -20.94
C PRO A 307 -8.10 -8.00 -21.00
N THR A 308 -8.54 -7.69 -22.20
CA THR A 308 -9.84 -7.02 -22.44
C THR A 308 -10.98 -7.99 -22.12
N MET A 309 -12.19 -7.46 -21.90
CA MET A 309 -13.37 -8.30 -21.63
C MET A 309 -13.64 -9.30 -22.77
N ALA A 310 -13.46 -8.88 -24.03
CA ALA A 310 -13.61 -9.75 -25.19
C ALA A 310 -12.60 -10.90 -25.20
N ASN A 311 -11.31 -10.60 -24.95
CA ASN A 311 -10.27 -11.64 -24.89
C ASN A 311 -10.50 -12.60 -23.71
N PHE A 312 -10.94 -12.10 -22.55
CA PHE A 312 -11.27 -12.94 -21.40
C PHE A 312 -12.41 -13.93 -21.71
N TYR A 313 -13.52 -13.45 -22.29
CA TYR A 313 -14.64 -14.34 -22.61
C TYR A 313 -14.35 -15.28 -23.78
N ALA A 314 -13.52 -14.87 -24.73
CA ALA A 314 -13.06 -15.77 -25.78
C ALA A 314 -12.24 -16.92 -25.15
N ASP A 315 -11.24 -16.60 -24.32
CA ASP A 315 -10.43 -17.58 -23.58
C ASP A 315 -11.29 -18.51 -22.71
N LYS A 316 -12.19 -17.93 -21.90
CA LYS A 316 -13.11 -18.67 -21.02
C LYS A 316 -14.00 -19.67 -21.78
N ASN A 317 -14.35 -19.37 -23.03
CA ASN A 317 -15.20 -20.23 -23.86
C ASN A 317 -14.40 -21.10 -24.85
N GLY A 318 -13.06 -21.14 -24.74
CA GLY A 318 -12.20 -21.90 -25.65
C GLY A 318 -12.19 -21.38 -27.08
N LEU A 319 -12.53 -20.10 -27.28
CA LEU A 319 -12.53 -19.43 -28.58
C LEU A 319 -11.18 -18.73 -28.84
N PRO A 320 -10.79 -18.52 -30.11
CA PRO A 320 -9.58 -17.77 -30.44
C PRO A 320 -9.60 -16.36 -29.84
N VAL A 321 -8.51 -15.99 -29.15
CA VAL A 321 -8.29 -14.64 -28.63
C VAL A 321 -7.52 -13.80 -29.65
N THR A 322 -7.88 -12.53 -29.80
CA THR A 322 -7.13 -11.60 -30.67
C THR A 322 -5.77 -11.28 -30.09
N THR A 323 -5.67 -11.28 -28.77
CA THR A 323 -4.42 -11.05 -28.05
C THR A 323 -4.28 -12.09 -26.94
N PRO A 324 -3.19 -12.88 -26.93
CA PRO A 324 -2.96 -13.88 -25.89
C PRO A 324 -3.04 -13.24 -24.51
N ILE A 325 -3.77 -13.89 -23.59
CA ILE A 325 -3.94 -13.37 -22.24
C ILE A 325 -2.65 -13.50 -21.42
N SER A 326 -1.73 -14.38 -21.80
CA SER A 326 -0.40 -14.54 -21.19
C SER A 326 0.71 -14.10 -22.15
N TYR A 327 1.85 -13.70 -21.61
CA TYR A 327 3.06 -13.52 -22.42
C TYR A 327 3.61 -14.86 -22.92
N ASN A 328 4.29 -14.82 -24.06
CA ASN A 328 4.88 -15.98 -24.72
C ASN A 328 6.07 -16.51 -23.92
N ALA A 329 6.17 -17.84 -23.81
CA ALA A 329 7.29 -18.54 -23.18
C ALA A 329 8.59 -18.48 -24.02
N THR A 330 8.47 -18.17 -25.31
CA THR A 330 9.60 -18.14 -26.26
C THR A 330 9.84 -16.73 -26.78
N PHE A 331 11.10 -16.36 -26.90
CA PHE A 331 11.50 -15.06 -27.40
C PHE A 331 11.33 -14.98 -28.93
N SER A 332 10.90 -13.81 -29.41
CA SER A 332 10.88 -13.46 -30.83
C SER A 332 11.38 -12.03 -31.01
N ALA A 333 12.49 -11.86 -31.72
CA ALA A 333 13.04 -10.53 -32.03
C ALA A 333 12.09 -9.65 -32.86
N THR A 334 11.10 -10.26 -33.54
CA THR A 334 10.09 -9.52 -34.31
C THR A 334 8.95 -8.97 -33.44
N SER A 335 8.81 -9.48 -32.21
CA SER A 335 7.79 -9.07 -31.22
C SER A 335 8.32 -9.24 -29.79
N PRO A 336 9.41 -8.53 -29.42
CA PRO A 336 10.13 -8.77 -28.18
C PRO A 336 9.28 -8.51 -26.93
N SER A 337 8.40 -7.51 -26.96
CA SER A 337 7.45 -7.19 -25.88
C SER A 337 6.41 -8.29 -25.61
N SER A 338 6.29 -9.30 -26.47
CA SER A 338 5.40 -10.44 -26.22
C SER A 338 6.03 -11.52 -25.33
N TYR A 339 7.34 -11.49 -25.10
CA TYR A 339 8.08 -12.51 -24.36
C TYR A 339 8.02 -12.26 -22.84
N TYR A 340 7.70 -13.28 -22.04
CA TYR A 340 7.56 -13.10 -20.59
C TYR A 340 8.85 -12.60 -19.91
N GLY A 341 10.03 -13.03 -20.41
CA GLY A 341 11.33 -12.73 -19.79
C GLY A 341 11.69 -11.24 -19.79
N VAL A 342 11.01 -10.41 -20.59
CA VAL A 342 11.20 -8.95 -20.60
C VAL A 342 10.15 -8.22 -19.75
N HIS A 343 9.34 -8.91 -18.95
CA HIS A 343 8.33 -8.32 -18.04
C HIS A 343 8.66 -8.59 -16.58
N GLY A 344 9.94 -8.76 -16.23
CA GLY A 344 10.39 -8.86 -14.85
C GLY A 344 10.31 -7.51 -14.11
N SER A 345 9.89 -7.53 -12.86
CA SER A 345 9.90 -6.40 -11.93
C SER A 345 10.82 -6.73 -10.77
N ASP A 346 11.97 -6.08 -10.69
CA ASP A 346 12.91 -6.16 -9.57
C ASP A 346 12.69 -4.95 -8.65
N LYS A 347 12.52 -5.18 -7.35
CA LYS A 347 12.29 -4.11 -6.38
C LYS A 347 13.07 -4.35 -5.09
N ASP A 348 13.86 -3.33 -4.72
CA ASP A 348 14.47 -3.18 -3.40
C ASP A 348 13.74 -2.08 -2.62
N GLN A 349 13.38 -2.36 -1.38
CA GLN A 349 12.72 -1.41 -0.49
C GLN A 349 13.43 -1.39 0.87
N PHE A 350 13.81 -0.21 1.32
CA PHE A 350 14.29 0.05 2.68
C PHE A 350 13.39 1.08 3.35
N TYR A 351 13.08 0.89 4.63
CA TYR A 351 12.33 1.86 5.42
C TYR A 351 12.74 1.82 6.88
N ALA A 352 12.63 2.97 7.53
CA ALA A 352 12.91 3.13 8.95
C ALA A 352 12.01 4.21 9.57
N SER A 353 11.59 4.00 10.80
CA SER A 353 10.88 4.97 11.63
C SER A 353 11.40 4.93 13.06
N LEU A 354 11.37 6.08 13.73
CA LEU A 354 11.80 6.21 15.14
C LEU A 354 10.77 6.99 15.98
N PRO A 355 9.53 6.52 16.17
CA PRO A 355 8.60 7.16 17.10
C PRO A 355 9.21 7.35 18.51
N MET A 356 9.20 8.58 18.98
CA MET A 356 9.63 8.97 20.33
C MET A 356 8.47 9.65 21.05
N LYS A 357 8.20 9.24 22.29
CA LYS A 357 7.22 9.85 23.18
C LYS A 357 7.89 10.21 24.50
N PHE A 358 7.75 11.46 24.92
CA PHE A 358 8.29 11.94 26.19
C PHE A 358 7.18 12.61 27.00
N ALA A 359 6.81 12.01 28.13
CA ALA A 359 5.97 12.68 29.11
C ALA A 359 6.81 13.73 29.85
N LEU A 360 6.49 15.01 29.64
CA LEU A 360 7.17 16.13 30.29
C LEU A 360 6.69 16.28 31.73
N ASN A 361 5.38 16.18 31.94
CA ASN A 361 4.74 16.14 33.25
C ASN A 361 3.40 15.39 33.17
N HIS A 362 2.45 15.65 34.08
CA HIS A 362 1.14 14.98 34.08
C HIS A 362 0.15 15.54 33.06
N LEU A 363 0.37 16.77 32.58
CA LEU A 363 -0.47 17.43 31.58
C LEU A 363 0.15 17.28 30.19
N PHE A 364 1.46 17.51 30.07
CA PHE A 364 2.12 17.65 28.77
C PHE A 364 2.97 16.45 28.39
N SER A 365 2.89 16.07 27.11
CA SER A 365 3.82 15.14 26.48
C SER A 365 4.20 15.59 25.08
N VAL A 366 5.39 15.22 24.62
CA VAL A 366 5.88 15.51 23.28
C VAL A 366 6.05 14.21 22.51
N THR A 367 5.59 14.19 21.26
CA THR A 367 5.87 13.12 20.30
C THR A 367 6.74 13.65 19.16
N ILE A 368 7.72 12.86 18.74
CA ILE A 368 8.58 13.16 17.58
C ILE A 368 8.75 11.86 16.80
N THR A 369 8.33 11.86 15.54
CA THR A 369 8.35 10.67 14.68
C THR A 369 9.06 11.01 13.38
N PRO A 370 10.41 10.88 13.32
CA PRO A 370 11.14 10.90 12.07
C PRO A 370 11.01 9.54 11.37
N TYR A 371 10.99 9.59 10.04
CA TYR A 371 10.92 8.41 9.19
C TYR A 371 11.64 8.64 7.87
N TYR A 372 12.04 7.55 7.24
CA TYR A 372 12.68 7.55 5.93
C TYR A 372 12.40 6.25 5.19
N GLN A 373 12.22 6.34 3.89
CA GLN A 373 12.14 5.20 3.00
C GLN A 373 12.84 5.44 1.67
N ARG A 374 13.33 4.35 1.09
CA ARG A 374 13.97 4.29 -0.22
C ARG A 374 13.48 3.05 -0.97
N GLY A 375 12.86 3.25 -2.12
CA GLY A 375 12.45 2.18 -3.03
C GLY A 375 13.18 2.32 -4.36
N ALA A 376 13.85 1.26 -4.82
CA ALA A 376 14.39 1.17 -6.17
C ALA A 376 13.63 0.08 -6.92
N ILE A 377 13.20 0.38 -8.15
CA ILE A 377 12.45 -0.55 -8.99
C ILE A 377 13.05 -0.54 -10.39
N THR A 378 13.37 -1.72 -10.92
CA THR A 378 13.56 -1.92 -12.35
C THR A 378 12.35 -2.65 -12.91
N LEU A 379 11.66 -2.02 -13.85
CA LEU A 379 10.69 -2.70 -14.71
C LEU A 379 11.37 -3.06 -16.02
N ASN A 380 11.58 -4.35 -16.25
CA ASN A 380 12.11 -4.82 -17.51
C ASN A 380 11.08 -4.54 -18.61
N SER A 381 11.59 -4.19 -19.79
CA SER A 381 10.78 -4.11 -21.00
C SER A 381 11.68 -4.24 -22.22
N ALA A 382 11.07 -4.57 -23.36
CA ALA A 382 11.78 -4.57 -24.63
C ALA A 382 10.89 -4.03 -25.74
N SER A 383 11.52 -3.27 -26.63
CA SER A 383 10.88 -2.65 -27.80
C SER A 383 11.55 -3.14 -29.08
N ARG A 384 10.85 -3.04 -30.21
CA ARG A 384 11.45 -3.28 -31.54
C ARG A 384 11.61 -1.97 -32.29
N LEU A 385 12.84 -1.49 -32.38
CA LEU A 385 13.16 -0.19 -32.98
C LEU A 385 13.78 -0.34 -34.36
N GLN A 386 13.69 0.73 -35.15
CA GLN A 386 14.24 0.83 -36.50
C GLN A 386 15.50 1.69 -36.49
N GLU A 387 16.57 1.19 -37.10
CA GLU A 387 17.82 1.94 -37.22
C GLU A 387 17.65 3.21 -38.03
N GLY A 388 18.40 4.26 -37.65
CA GLY A 388 18.31 5.57 -38.29
C GLY A 388 16.96 6.29 -38.12
N HIS A 389 16.03 5.71 -37.34
CA HIS A 389 14.69 6.22 -37.10
C HIS A 389 14.27 6.05 -35.63
N THR A 390 15.18 6.39 -34.71
CA THR A 390 14.89 6.45 -33.27
C THR A 390 14.92 7.89 -32.77
N TYR A 391 14.25 8.18 -31.66
CA TYR A 391 14.09 9.54 -31.14
C TYR A 391 14.39 9.60 -29.63
N ALA A 392 15.10 10.64 -29.22
CA ALA A 392 15.31 11.02 -27.82
C ALA A 392 14.62 12.35 -27.59
N GLY A 393 13.44 12.33 -26.94
CA GLY A 393 12.49 13.43 -26.99
C GLY A 393 12.02 13.64 -28.44
N THR A 394 12.14 14.86 -28.95
CA THR A 394 11.80 15.20 -30.34
C THR A 394 12.97 15.06 -31.32
N ALA A 395 14.19 14.81 -30.82
CA ALA A 395 15.39 14.77 -31.65
C ALA A 395 15.66 13.36 -32.21
N LEU A 396 15.76 13.27 -33.54
CA LEU A 396 16.18 12.07 -34.26
C LEU A 396 17.59 11.63 -33.84
N GLN A 397 17.73 10.37 -33.47
CA GLN A 397 18.98 9.70 -33.14
C GLN A 397 19.31 8.64 -34.18
N LYS A 398 20.49 8.75 -34.79
CA LYS A 398 20.99 7.73 -35.73
C LYS A 398 21.87 6.77 -34.97
N VAL A 399 21.30 5.63 -34.61
CA VAL A 399 21.95 4.59 -33.80
C VAL A 399 21.98 3.29 -34.59
N ASP A 400 23.14 2.64 -34.57
CA ASP A 400 23.36 1.26 -35.02
C ASP A 400 22.87 0.31 -33.91
N LEU A 401 21.72 -0.34 -34.14
CA LEU A 401 21.04 -1.17 -33.15
C LEU A 401 21.48 -2.63 -33.25
N ASN A 402 21.88 -3.12 -34.42
CA ASN A 402 22.34 -4.50 -34.58
C ASN A 402 23.85 -4.67 -34.28
N GLY A 403 24.61 -3.57 -34.21
CA GLY A 403 26.05 -3.56 -33.93
C GLY A 403 26.93 -3.94 -35.12
N ASP A 404 26.44 -3.87 -36.36
CA ASP A 404 27.19 -4.23 -37.57
C ASP A 404 28.10 -3.11 -38.11
N GLY A 405 28.11 -1.95 -37.43
CA GLY A 405 28.90 -0.79 -37.80
C GLY A 405 28.27 0.07 -38.90
N LYS A 406 27.06 -0.25 -39.35
CA LYS A 406 26.30 0.51 -40.36
C LYS A 406 24.95 0.91 -39.77
N ILE A 407 24.39 1.98 -40.32
CA ILE A 407 23.04 2.44 -39.96
C ILE A 407 22.16 2.28 -41.19
N SER A 408 21.15 1.42 -41.12
CA SER A 408 20.25 1.14 -42.24
C SER A 408 18.79 1.25 -41.81
N THR A 409 18.01 2.11 -42.45
CA THR A 409 16.57 2.22 -42.18
C THR A 409 15.77 0.97 -42.57
N ALA A 410 16.38 -0.02 -43.23
CA ALA A 410 15.78 -1.34 -43.46
C ALA A 410 15.93 -2.29 -42.25
N THR A 411 16.83 -1.98 -41.33
CA THR A 411 17.13 -2.83 -40.17
C THR A 411 16.23 -2.48 -39.00
N ARG A 412 15.70 -3.53 -38.34
CA ARG A 412 15.01 -3.44 -37.05
C ARG A 412 15.63 -4.42 -36.08
N ALA A 413 15.82 -3.98 -34.84
CA ALA A 413 16.37 -4.81 -33.77
C ALA A 413 15.50 -4.72 -32.52
N ALA A 414 15.50 -5.80 -31.74
CA ALA A 414 14.98 -5.77 -30.39
C ALA A 414 15.96 -5.01 -29.49
N VAL A 415 15.46 -4.13 -28.64
CA VAL A 415 16.24 -3.38 -27.67
C VAL A 415 15.61 -3.50 -26.29
N SER A 416 16.43 -3.50 -25.25
CA SER A 416 15.94 -3.39 -23.88
C SER A 416 15.68 -1.93 -23.55
N THR A 417 14.57 -1.69 -22.85
CA THR A 417 14.07 -0.39 -22.42
C THR A 417 13.71 -0.43 -20.94
N ASN A 418 14.57 -1.07 -20.12
CA ASN A 418 14.34 -1.24 -18.70
C ASN A 418 14.14 0.13 -18.02
N ALA A 419 13.03 0.28 -17.30
CA ALA A 419 12.65 1.50 -16.62
C ALA A 419 13.14 1.44 -15.17
N MET A 420 14.20 2.19 -14.88
CA MET A 420 14.88 2.19 -13.59
C MET A 420 14.43 3.40 -12.79
N SER A 421 13.69 3.16 -11.71
CA SER A 421 13.19 4.21 -10.84
C SER A 421 13.78 4.13 -9.43
N LEU A 422 13.94 5.30 -8.82
CA LEU A 422 14.36 5.46 -7.44
C LEU A 422 13.46 6.48 -6.76
N ASN A 423 12.72 6.04 -5.75
CA ASN A 423 11.95 6.90 -4.85
C ASN A 423 12.66 7.02 -3.51
N GLN A 424 12.73 8.22 -2.97
CA GLN A 424 13.22 8.52 -1.63
C GLN A 424 12.24 9.46 -0.96
N GLN A 425 11.77 9.11 0.23
CA GLN A 425 10.84 9.93 1.02
C GLN A 425 11.32 9.95 2.47
N GLY A 426 11.31 11.11 3.10
CA GLY A 426 11.65 11.23 4.51
C GLY A 426 11.00 12.45 5.12
N GLY A 427 10.63 12.34 6.39
CA GLY A 427 9.93 13.40 7.09
C GLY A 427 10.01 13.25 8.59
N VAL A 428 9.47 14.27 9.27
CA VAL A 428 9.35 14.30 10.72
C VAL A 428 8.03 14.95 11.10
N VAL A 429 7.29 14.28 11.98
CA VAL A 429 6.14 14.85 12.68
C VAL A 429 6.55 15.14 14.11
N ALA A 430 6.29 16.34 14.60
CA ALA A 430 6.51 16.72 16.00
C ALA A 430 5.25 17.36 16.56
N SER A 431 4.77 16.86 17.70
CA SER A 431 3.55 17.33 18.35
C SER A 431 3.76 17.53 19.85
N LEU A 432 3.22 18.62 20.39
CA LEU A 432 2.99 18.81 21.81
C LEU A 432 1.54 18.46 22.11
N HIS A 433 1.33 17.61 23.10
CA HIS A 433 0.04 17.16 23.58
C HIS A 433 -0.21 17.70 24.98
N TRP A 434 -1.46 18.04 25.29
CA TRP A 434 -1.94 18.33 26.64
C TRP A 434 -3.11 17.42 27.00
N HIS A 435 -3.15 16.96 28.25
CA HIS A 435 -4.23 16.19 28.84
C HIS A 435 -4.65 16.88 30.13
N GLY A 436 -5.77 17.59 30.08
CA GLY A 436 -6.39 18.26 31.21
C GLY A 436 -7.47 17.40 31.87
N GLU A 437 -8.25 18.00 32.76
CA GLU A 437 -9.38 17.30 33.41
C GLU A 437 -10.55 17.07 32.43
N ASN A 438 -10.90 18.11 31.67
CA ASN A 438 -12.05 18.11 30.75
C ASN A 438 -11.65 18.43 29.31
N ASN A 439 -10.36 18.41 28.99
CA ASN A 439 -9.91 18.63 27.63
C ASN A 439 -8.61 17.90 27.31
N ASP A 440 -8.51 17.40 26.08
CA ASP A 440 -7.29 16.85 25.50
C ASP A 440 -7.01 17.58 24.21
N GLY A 441 -5.75 17.84 23.88
CA GLY A 441 -5.45 18.42 22.59
C GLY A 441 -3.99 18.39 22.21
N GLN A 442 -3.74 18.83 21.00
CA GLN A 442 -2.42 18.79 20.39
C GLN A 442 -2.19 19.95 19.44
N ILE A 443 -0.93 20.34 19.34
CA ILE A 443 -0.42 21.24 18.30
C ILE A 443 0.88 20.64 17.77
N GLY A 444 1.07 20.70 16.45
CA GLY A 444 2.23 20.09 15.85
C GLY A 444 2.59 20.63 14.47
N TYR A 445 3.71 20.11 14.01
CA TYR A 445 4.32 20.44 12.74
C TYR A 445 4.81 19.17 12.05
N TRP A 446 4.61 19.13 10.74
CA TRP A 446 5.07 18.05 9.88
C TRP A 446 5.85 18.64 8.70
N HIS A 447 7.03 18.07 8.46
CA HIS A 447 7.83 18.33 7.27
C HIS A 447 8.17 17.03 6.57
N GLU A 448 8.10 17.02 5.24
CA GLU A 448 8.43 15.88 4.40
C GLU A 448 9.05 16.31 3.08
N GLU A 449 10.04 15.54 2.62
CA GLU A 449 10.64 15.66 1.29
C GLU A 449 10.51 14.32 0.56
N ASN A 450 10.14 14.37 -0.71
CA ASN A 450 10.15 13.21 -1.60
C ASN A 450 10.88 13.54 -2.90
N SER A 451 11.65 12.59 -3.41
CA SER A 451 12.26 12.64 -4.74
C SER A 451 12.08 11.30 -5.46
N TYR A 452 11.49 11.36 -6.64
CA TYR A 452 11.34 10.24 -7.56
C TYR A 452 12.13 10.54 -8.83
N SER A 453 13.04 9.64 -9.19
CA SER A 453 13.76 9.69 -10.46
C SER A 453 13.40 8.49 -11.32
N LEU A 454 13.29 8.70 -12.63
CA LEU A 454 13.11 7.62 -13.61
C LEU A 454 14.11 7.80 -14.74
N LYS A 455 14.84 6.73 -15.04
CA LYS A 455 15.76 6.63 -16.16
C LYS A 455 15.46 5.37 -16.94
N THR A 456 15.32 5.51 -18.25
CA THR A 456 15.05 4.38 -19.14
C THR A 456 16.10 4.37 -20.25
N PRO A 457 17.28 3.78 -20.00
CA PRO A 457 18.32 3.65 -21.02
C PRO A 457 17.86 2.70 -22.12
N LEU A 458 18.22 3.03 -23.36
CA LEU A 458 18.18 2.06 -24.45
C LEU A 458 19.43 1.21 -24.38
N SER A 459 19.28 -0.11 -24.31
CA SER A 459 20.41 -1.04 -24.21
C SER A 459 20.30 -2.19 -25.21
N ARG A 460 21.47 -2.74 -25.56
CA ARG A 460 21.60 -3.94 -26.40
C ARG A 460 20.95 -5.12 -25.68
N MET A 461 20.33 -6.02 -26.43
CA MET A 461 19.84 -7.30 -25.91
C MET A 461 20.14 -8.43 -26.88
N ASN A 462 20.14 -9.66 -26.39
CA ASN A 462 20.39 -10.83 -27.23
C ASN A 462 19.23 -11.05 -28.21
N GLN A 463 19.52 -10.98 -29.52
CA GLN A 463 18.51 -11.10 -30.59
C GLN A 463 17.98 -12.53 -30.79
N VAL A 464 18.52 -13.53 -30.09
CA VAL A 464 18.10 -14.94 -30.18
C VAL A 464 17.43 -15.39 -28.89
N THR A 465 18.00 -15.07 -27.73
CA THR A 465 17.50 -15.54 -26.42
C THR A 465 16.62 -14.53 -25.72
N GLY A 466 16.64 -13.26 -26.14
CA GLY A 466 15.95 -12.17 -25.42
C GLY A 466 16.64 -11.75 -24.14
N ALA A 467 17.80 -12.32 -23.80
CA ALA A 467 18.54 -11.98 -22.59
C ALA A 467 18.93 -10.50 -22.58
N GLN A 468 18.63 -9.83 -21.46
CA GLN A 468 18.94 -8.43 -21.22
C GLN A 468 20.22 -8.33 -20.37
N PRO A 469 21.09 -7.33 -20.62
CA PRO A 469 22.22 -7.04 -19.75
C PRO A 469 21.76 -6.67 -18.34
N SER A 470 22.68 -6.78 -17.37
CA SER A 470 22.46 -6.24 -16.03
C SER A 470 22.15 -4.75 -16.11
N ASP A 471 21.26 -4.25 -15.26
CA ASP A 471 20.95 -2.83 -15.17
C ASP A 471 22.17 -1.96 -14.80
N THR A 472 23.22 -2.57 -14.23
CA THR A 472 24.49 -1.91 -13.92
C THR A 472 25.49 -1.91 -15.09
N ASP A 473 25.22 -2.65 -16.16
CA ASP A 473 26.11 -2.74 -17.33
C ASP A 473 25.90 -1.58 -18.30
N THR A 474 26.45 -0.43 -17.93
CA THR A 474 26.39 0.79 -18.76
C THR A 474 27.12 0.67 -20.10
N ALA A 475 27.98 -0.35 -20.29
CA ALA A 475 28.68 -0.57 -21.56
C ALA A 475 27.73 -1.12 -22.64
N ALA A 476 26.64 -1.77 -22.24
CA ALA A 476 25.61 -2.25 -23.14
C ALA A 476 24.63 -1.15 -23.61
N TYR A 477 24.71 0.07 -23.05
CA TYR A 477 23.81 1.16 -23.39
C TYR A 477 24.18 1.78 -24.74
N TYR A 478 23.17 2.07 -25.56
CA TYR A 478 23.37 2.84 -26.77
C TYR A 478 23.74 4.29 -26.44
N ARG A 479 24.40 4.93 -27.40
CA ARG A 479 24.76 6.35 -27.31
C ARG A 479 23.97 7.14 -28.36
N THR A 480 23.54 8.32 -27.97
CA THR A 480 22.99 9.36 -28.85
C THR A 480 24.03 9.79 -29.89
N THR A 481 23.60 10.48 -30.94
CA THR A 481 24.51 11.03 -31.97
C THR A 481 25.52 12.03 -31.37
N SER A 482 25.23 12.63 -30.22
CA SER A 482 26.16 13.49 -29.48
C SER A 482 27.09 12.75 -28.51
N GLY A 483 27.07 11.41 -28.48
CA GLY A 483 27.94 10.57 -27.65
C GLY A 483 27.47 10.32 -26.19
N ASN A 484 26.39 10.98 -25.76
CA ASN A 484 25.78 10.77 -24.45
C ASN A 484 25.02 9.44 -24.39
N ILE A 485 24.84 8.87 -23.19
CA ILE A 485 23.97 7.70 -23.00
C ILE A 485 22.57 8.02 -23.55
N TYR A 486 22.02 7.10 -24.33
CA TYR A 486 20.68 7.23 -24.89
C TYR A 486 19.64 6.82 -23.85
N TYR A 487 18.96 7.81 -23.27
CA TYR A 487 17.75 7.63 -22.49
C TYR A 487 16.50 7.89 -23.33
N SER A 488 15.51 7.00 -23.24
CA SER A 488 14.14 7.26 -23.73
C SER A 488 13.34 8.11 -22.75
N THR A 489 13.69 8.08 -21.48
CA THR A 489 13.12 8.90 -20.40
C THR A 489 14.20 9.19 -19.38
N ASN A 490 14.29 10.43 -18.91
CA ASN A 490 15.21 10.85 -17.86
C ASN A 490 14.66 12.07 -17.13
N TYR A 491 14.01 11.87 -15.99
CA TYR A 491 13.44 12.97 -15.22
C TYR A 491 13.55 12.76 -13.71
N VAL A 492 13.37 13.85 -12.98
CA VAL A 492 13.18 13.87 -11.53
C VAL A 492 11.91 14.66 -11.21
N GLY A 493 11.00 14.05 -10.45
CA GLY A 493 9.87 14.71 -9.82
C GLY A 493 10.07 14.71 -8.30
N SER A 494 9.89 15.84 -7.65
CA SER A 494 10.04 15.97 -6.19
C SER A 494 8.96 16.84 -5.58
N TYR A 495 8.74 16.69 -4.28
CA TYR A 495 7.94 17.62 -3.50
C TYR A 495 8.60 17.93 -2.16
N SER A 496 8.33 19.15 -1.68
CA SER A 496 8.65 19.62 -0.33
C SER A 496 7.35 20.02 0.35
N LEU A 497 7.04 19.41 1.48
CA LEU A 497 5.80 19.59 2.21
C LEU A 497 6.08 20.16 3.59
N ASN A 498 5.29 21.16 3.96
CA ASN A 498 5.27 21.73 5.30
C ASN A 498 3.82 21.82 5.76
N SER A 499 3.52 21.33 6.95
CA SER A 499 2.18 21.35 7.50
C SER A 499 2.18 21.70 8.98
N GLY A 500 1.37 22.69 9.34
CA GLY A 500 1.06 23.02 10.73
C GLY A 500 -0.34 22.55 11.07
N PHE A 501 -0.52 22.05 12.30
CA PHE A 501 -1.82 21.56 12.71
C PHE A 501 -2.09 21.74 14.20
N MET A 502 -3.38 21.82 14.54
CA MET A 502 -3.86 21.87 15.91
C MET A 502 -5.23 21.20 16.04
N GLU A 503 -5.50 20.66 17.21
CA GLU A 503 -6.78 20.10 17.59
C GLU A 503 -6.98 20.21 19.11
N ASP A 504 -8.21 20.45 19.54
CA ASP A 504 -8.62 20.39 20.94
C ASP A 504 -9.97 19.68 21.05
N THR A 505 -10.06 18.78 22.01
CA THR A 505 -11.22 17.98 22.37
C THR A 505 -11.69 18.40 23.75
N GLN A 506 -12.95 18.82 23.83
CA GLN A 506 -13.61 19.18 25.08
C GLN A 506 -14.57 18.06 25.49
N PHE A 507 -14.51 17.66 26.76
CA PHE A 507 -15.37 16.64 27.34
C PHE A 507 -16.48 17.26 28.19
N PHE A 508 -17.67 16.67 28.10
CA PHE A 508 -18.87 17.10 28.80
C PHE A 508 -19.60 15.89 29.39
N LEU A 509 -20.55 16.15 30.30
CA LEU A 509 -21.43 15.13 30.87
C LEU A 509 -20.69 13.96 31.54
N ASN A 510 -19.64 14.27 32.33
CA ASN A 510 -18.72 13.27 32.92
C ASN A 510 -18.10 12.37 31.84
N HIS A 511 -17.53 13.01 30.81
CA HIS A 511 -16.84 12.37 29.68
C HIS A 511 -17.71 11.44 28.82
N LYS A 512 -19.04 11.55 28.94
CA LYS A 512 -19.98 10.85 28.04
C LYS A 512 -20.15 11.55 26.70
N MET A 513 -19.74 12.81 26.58
CA MET A 513 -19.82 13.57 25.34
C MET A 513 -18.47 14.23 25.07
N SER A 514 -18.00 14.17 23.82
CA SER A 514 -16.83 14.91 23.37
C SER A 514 -17.15 15.78 22.16
N LEU A 515 -16.51 16.94 22.08
CA LEU A 515 -16.51 17.81 20.91
C LEU A 515 -15.07 18.16 20.58
N THR A 516 -14.66 17.84 19.37
CA THR A 516 -13.32 18.10 18.87
C THR A 516 -13.38 19.12 17.74
N GLY A 517 -12.53 20.13 17.80
CA GLY A 517 -12.32 21.09 16.72
C GLY A 517 -10.84 21.19 16.39
N GLY A 518 -10.51 21.22 15.10
CA GLY A 518 -9.13 21.30 14.66
C GLY A 518 -8.96 21.82 13.25
N ILE A 519 -7.71 22.06 12.88
CA ILE A 519 -7.32 22.43 11.53
C ILE A 519 -5.92 21.91 11.25
N LYS A 520 -5.72 21.43 10.03
CA LYS A 520 -4.41 21.19 9.43
C LYS A 520 -4.25 22.11 8.23
N VAL A 521 -3.13 22.79 8.12
CA VAL A 521 -2.80 23.60 6.93
C VAL A 521 -1.59 22.98 6.27
N VAL A 522 -1.69 22.72 4.98
CA VAL A 522 -0.64 22.09 4.18
C VAL A 522 -0.12 23.10 3.17
N SER A 523 1.20 23.17 3.03
CA SER A 523 1.90 23.86 1.95
C SER A 523 2.81 22.85 1.25
N GLU A 524 2.48 22.48 0.01
CA GLU A 524 3.22 21.51 -0.79
C GLU A 524 3.79 22.20 -2.04
N THR A 525 5.10 22.08 -2.24
CA THR A 525 5.80 22.59 -3.43
C THR A 525 6.25 21.43 -4.28
N LEU A 526 5.62 21.26 -5.44
CA LEU A 526 5.97 20.26 -6.45
C LEU A 526 7.01 20.82 -7.41
N ARG A 527 8.00 19.99 -7.77
CA ARG A 527 9.04 20.31 -8.74
C ARG A 527 9.17 19.16 -9.74
N GLY A 528 9.22 19.48 -11.03
CA GLY A 528 9.50 18.52 -12.09
C GLY A 528 10.70 18.99 -12.91
N GLN A 529 11.59 18.09 -13.28
CA GLN A 529 12.71 18.36 -14.19
C GLN A 529 12.90 17.22 -15.19
N ASP A 530 12.79 17.54 -16.48
CA ASP A 530 13.16 16.65 -17.60
C ASP A 530 14.60 16.95 -18.04
N PHE A 531 15.40 15.90 -18.23
CA PHE A 531 16.80 15.95 -18.63
C PHE A 531 17.03 15.44 -20.06
N LEU A 532 15.99 15.11 -20.83
CA LEU A 532 16.13 14.79 -22.25
C LEU A 532 16.58 16.04 -23.03
N ALA A 533 17.70 15.96 -23.74
CA ALA A 533 18.38 17.12 -24.32
C ALA A 533 17.54 17.98 -25.29
N SER A 534 16.54 17.40 -25.96
CA SER A 534 15.68 18.08 -26.93
C SER A 534 14.39 18.66 -26.33
N THR A 535 14.05 18.27 -25.10
CA THR A 535 12.76 18.56 -24.45
C THR A 535 12.93 18.97 -22.98
N ALA A 536 14.17 19.25 -22.57
CA ALA A 536 14.52 19.61 -21.21
C ALA A 536 13.64 20.77 -20.72
N SER A 537 12.97 20.53 -19.61
CA SER A 537 11.98 21.43 -19.04
C SER A 537 12.01 21.33 -17.53
N SER A 538 11.54 22.38 -16.87
CA SER A 538 11.40 22.41 -15.41
C SER A 538 10.11 23.10 -15.03
N SER A 539 9.44 22.58 -14.00
CA SER A 539 8.21 23.13 -13.46
C SER A 539 8.31 23.24 -11.94
N ASN A 540 7.63 24.23 -11.38
CA ASN A 540 7.57 24.49 -9.95
C ASN A 540 6.19 25.05 -9.59
N HIS A 541 5.46 24.36 -8.72
CA HIS A 541 4.11 24.75 -8.31
C HIS A 541 3.98 24.61 -6.80
N THR A 542 3.49 25.66 -6.14
CA THR A 542 3.19 25.63 -4.70
C THR A 542 1.68 25.70 -4.50
N PHE A 543 1.17 24.78 -3.67
CA PHE A 543 -0.22 24.71 -3.27
C PHE A 543 -0.32 24.87 -1.76
N VAL A 544 -1.30 25.67 -1.32
CA VAL A 544 -1.62 25.84 0.10
C VAL A 544 -3.09 25.52 0.29
N SER A 545 -3.39 24.67 1.27
CA SER A 545 -4.77 24.24 1.53
C SER A 545 -5.05 24.07 3.02
N PRO A 546 -6.15 24.64 3.54
CA PRO A 546 -6.66 24.34 4.87
C PRO A 546 -7.56 23.11 4.85
N MET A 547 -7.39 22.25 5.85
CA MET A 547 -8.15 21.04 6.11
C MET A 547 -8.80 21.19 7.50
N PRO A 548 -9.97 21.84 7.59
CA PRO A 548 -10.70 21.94 8.85
C PRO A 548 -11.22 20.56 9.26
N ARG A 549 -11.33 20.34 10.57
CA ARG A 549 -11.91 19.11 11.12
C ARG A 549 -12.78 19.39 12.33
N MET A 550 -13.84 18.61 12.46
CA MET A 550 -14.75 18.63 13.59
C MET A 550 -15.27 17.23 13.83
N SER A 551 -15.30 16.80 15.08
CA SER A 551 -15.97 15.57 15.47
C SER A 551 -16.74 15.76 16.77
N TRP A 552 -17.80 14.98 16.93
CA TRP A 552 -18.63 14.98 18.12
C TRP A 552 -19.07 13.57 18.41
N SER A 553 -19.00 13.13 19.67
CA SER A 553 -19.59 11.85 20.08
C SER A 553 -20.37 11.99 21.37
N TRP A 554 -21.38 11.13 21.54
CA TRP A 554 -22.19 11.08 22.72
C TRP A 554 -22.61 9.65 23.08
N ASP A 555 -22.15 9.19 24.24
CA ASP A 555 -22.56 7.95 24.90
C ASP A 555 -23.85 8.19 25.69
N PHE A 556 -24.97 8.26 24.97
CA PHE A 556 -26.27 8.64 25.52
C PHE A 556 -26.91 7.57 26.43
N ALA A 557 -26.49 6.31 26.28
CA ALA A 557 -26.91 5.19 27.10
C ALA A 557 -25.77 4.15 27.20
N PRO A 558 -25.79 3.24 28.21
CA PRO A 558 -24.78 2.18 28.30
C PRO A 558 -24.70 1.40 26.98
N HIS A 559 -23.49 1.21 26.46
CA HIS A 559 -23.21 0.52 25.19
C HIS A 559 -23.65 1.25 23.92
N HIS A 560 -24.27 2.43 24.00
CA HIS A 560 -24.78 3.17 22.85
C HIS A 560 -24.03 4.48 22.64
N GLN A 561 -23.46 4.65 21.45
CA GLN A 561 -22.76 5.86 21.04
C GLN A 561 -23.31 6.37 19.72
N VAL A 562 -23.53 7.68 19.61
CA VAL A 562 -23.70 8.38 18.33
C VAL A 562 -22.46 9.24 18.08
N TYR A 563 -22.04 9.37 16.82
CA TYR A 563 -20.93 10.23 16.46
C TYR A 563 -21.15 10.97 15.13
N ILE A 564 -20.53 12.13 15.01
CA ILE A 564 -20.47 12.94 13.79
C ILE A 564 -19.00 13.24 13.53
N ASN A 565 -18.59 13.18 12.26
CA ASN A 565 -17.25 13.59 11.82
C ASN A 565 -17.36 14.41 10.53
N ALA A 566 -16.59 15.49 10.45
CA ALA A 566 -16.48 16.31 9.25
C ALA A 566 -15.02 16.73 9.03
N GLU A 567 -14.48 16.48 7.85
CA GLU A 567 -13.06 16.71 7.54
C GLU A 567 -12.85 17.24 6.12
N GLY A 568 -11.95 18.21 5.98
CA GLY A 568 -11.38 18.60 4.70
C GLY A 568 -10.19 17.72 4.30
N ASP A 569 -10.02 17.47 3.00
CA ASP A 569 -8.92 16.69 2.42
C ASP A 569 -8.29 17.42 1.23
N PHE A 570 -6.98 17.28 1.05
CA PHE A 570 -6.24 17.96 -0.01
C PHE A 570 -5.26 17.02 -0.71
N ARG A 571 -5.33 16.95 -2.04
CA ARG A 571 -4.39 16.17 -2.84
C ARG A 571 -3.85 17.00 -3.99
N ALA A 572 -2.53 17.21 -4.00
CA ALA A 572 -1.85 17.77 -5.15
C ALA A 572 -1.69 16.73 -6.29
N PRO A 573 -1.53 17.18 -7.55
CA PRO A 573 -1.12 16.29 -8.63
C PRO A 573 0.23 15.62 -8.36
N SER A 574 0.51 14.51 -9.01
CA SER A 574 1.82 13.86 -8.86
C SER A 574 2.92 14.65 -9.58
N PRO A 575 4.11 14.85 -8.98
CA PRO A 575 5.19 15.61 -9.61
C PRO A 575 5.74 14.91 -10.86
N VAL A 576 5.60 13.58 -10.97
CA VAL A 576 6.02 12.83 -12.18
C VAL A 576 5.11 13.09 -13.37
N ASN A 577 3.89 13.57 -13.13
CA ASN A 577 2.92 13.91 -14.17
C ASN A 577 3.08 15.35 -14.65
N LEU A 578 4.02 16.12 -14.10
CA LEU A 578 4.41 17.42 -14.62
C LEU A 578 5.34 17.30 -15.85
N ILE A 579 5.79 16.09 -16.19
CA ILE A 579 6.78 15.82 -17.23
C ILE A 579 6.11 15.32 -18.51
N THR A 580 6.50 15.88 -19.65
CA THR A 580 6.06 15.45 -20.98
C THR A 580 6.87 14.24 -21.44
N ARG A 581 6.23 13.25 -22.09
CA ARG A 581 6.87 12.02 -22.58
C ARG A 581 6.77 11.91 -24.10
N TYR A 582 7.70 11.15 -24.70
CA TYR A 582 7.86 11.04 -26.15
C TYR A 582 8.06 9.59 -26.60
N SER A 583 7.55 9.29 -27.79
CA SER A 583 7.78 8.02 -28.47
C SER A 583 9.20 7.94 -29.01
N THR A 584 9.90 6.84 -28.70
CA THR A 584 11.23 6.55 -29.24
C THR A 584 11.23 6.18 -30.72
N SER A 585 10.07 5.86 -31.31
CA SER A 585 9.96 5.45 -32.71
C SER A 585 9.49 6.57 -33.63
N THR A 586 8.78 7.58 -33.12
CA THR A 586 8.23 8.68 -33.92
C THR A 586 8.65 10.08 -33.46
N GLY A 587 9.17 10.23 -32.24
CA GLY A 587 9.44 11.54 -31.62
C GLY A 587 8.18 12.33 -31.26
N ALA A 588 6.99 11.75 -31.47
CA ALA A 588 5.72 12.36 -31.09
C ALA A 588 5.55 12.33 -29.57
N MET A 589 4.91 13.37 -29.05
CA MET A 589 4.50 13.42 -27.64
C MET A 589 3.49 12.28 -27.37
N THR A 590 3.77 11.46 -26.36
CA THR A 590 2.90 10.37 -25.91
C THR A 590 2.09 10.74 -24.68
N THR A 591 2.61 11.65 -23.85
CA THR A 591 1.94 12.14 -22.64
C THR A 591 2.31 13.60 -22.45
N SER A 592 1.34 14.46 -22.10
CA SER A 592 1.60 15.87 -21.80
C SER A 592 1.79 16.09 -20.30
N GLY A 593 2.70 17.00 -19.92
CA GLY A 593 2.81 17.44 -18.53
C GLY A 593 1.53 18.13 -18.06
N ALA A 594 0.93 17.63 -16.99
CA ALA A 594 -0.37 18.08 -16.50
C ALA A 594 -0.29 19.47 -15.84
N ASN A 595 -1.18 20.38 -16.25
CA ASN A 595 -1.56 21.58 -15.50
C ASN A 595 -2.82 21.28 -14.64
N ALA A 596 -2.78 20.18 -13.88
CA ALA A 596 -3.93 19.75 -13.08
C ALA A 596 -4.08 20.62 -11.83
N LYS A 597 -5.32 21.06 -11.56
CA LYS A 597 -5.67 21.69 -10.28
C LYS A 597 -5.67 20.64 -9.17
N PRO A 598 -5.30 20.99 -7.92
CA PRO A 598 -5.38 20.06 -6.81
C PRO A 598 -6.82 19.63 -6.54
N GLN A 599 -6.96 18.39 -6.09
CA GLN A 599 -8.21 17.84 -5.58
C GLN A 599 -8.45 18.36 -4.17
N TYR A 600 -9.69 18.74 -3.89
CA TYR A 600 -10.14 19.10 -2.55
C TYR A 600 -11.43 18.38 -2.25
N SER A 601 -11.57 17.85 -1.03
CA SER A 601 -12.78 17.13 -0.64
C SER A 601 -13.28 17.60 0.71
N ILE A 602 -14.59 17.70 0.86
CA ILE A 602 -15.26 17.81 2.15
C ILE A 602 -15.98 16.49 2.41
N LYS A 603 -15.72 15.90 3.56
CA LYS A 603 -16.20 14.57 3.95
C LYS A 603 -17.02 14.71 5.22
N GLU A 604 -18.24 14.20 5.20
CA GLU A 604 -19.17 14.26 6.33
C GLU A 604 -19.65 12.85 6.65
N GLU A 605 -19.77 12.55 7.94
CA GLU A 605 -20.18 11.25 8.44
C GLU A 605 -21.04 11.40 9.70
N LEU A 606 -22.11 10.60 9.76
CA LEU A 606 -22.93 10.38 10.95
C LEU A 606 -22.96 8.87 11.21
N GLY A 607 -22.62 8.46 12.42
CA GLY A 607 -22.64 7.05 12.77
C GLY A 607 -23.25 6.75 14.13
N TYR A 608 -23.64 5.50 14.28
CA TYR A 608 -24.18 4.93 15.48
C TYR A 608 -23.49 3.60 15.77
N ARG A 609 -23.07 3.43 17.02
CA ARG A 609 -22.31 2.27 17.48
C ARG A 609 -22.97 1.66 18.71
N TYR A 610 -23.04 0.33 18.71
CA TYR A 610 -23.47 -0.47 19.83
C TYR A 610 -22.37 -1.46 20.24
N THR A 611 -21.94 -1.42 21.51
CA THR A 611 -20.87 -2.27 22.05
C THR A 611 -21.38 -3.06 23.25
N GLY A 612 -22.18 -4.09 23.00
CA GLY A 612 -22.78 -4.92 24.04
C GLY A 612 -21.94 -6.14 24.44
N ASP A 613 -22.53 -6.98 25.30
CA ASP A 613 -21.89 -8.22 25.76
C ASP A 613 -22.01 -9.39 24.80
N VAL A 614 -23.01 -9.38 23.93
CA VAL A 614 -23.26 -10.46 22.96
C VAL A 614 -22.77 -10.08 21.57
N PHE A 615 -22.98 -8.84 21.15
CA PHE A 615 -22.63 -8.38 19.82
C PHE A 615 -22.19 -6.92 19.81
N LEU A 616 -21.45 -6.58 18.76
CA LEU A 616 -21.02 -5.25 18.40
C LEU A 616 -21.64 -4.91 17.05
N ALA A 617 -22.12 -3.67 16.90
CA ALA A 617 -22.62 -3.15 15.64
C ALA A 617 -22.12 -1.72 15.42
N ASP A 618 -21.79 -1.39 14.18
CA ASP A 618 -21.47 -0.04 13.73
C ASP A 618 -22.21 0.22 12.43
N VAL A 619 -22.91 1.35 12.35
CA VAL A 619 -23.56 1.82 11.14
C VAL A 619 -23.18 3.27 10.93
N SER A 620 -22.71 3.60 9.74
CA SER A 620 -22.39 4.97 9.37
C SER A 620 -23.01 5.36 8.03
N VAL A 621 -23.43 6.61 7.94
CA VAL A 621 -23.92 7.25 6.73
C VAL A 621 -22.96 8.39 6.40
N TYR A 622 -22.52 8.47 5.15
CA TYR A 622 -21.51 9.43 4.74
C TYR A 622 -21.90 10.19 3.48
N ASN A 623 -21.35 11.38 3.34
CA ASN A 623 -21.50 12.27 2.19
C ASN A 623 -20.15 12.95 1.89
N PHE A 624 -19.57 12.68 0.72
CA PHE A 624 -18.37 13.35 0.24
C PHE A 624 -18.71 14.23 -0.96
N ASN A 625 -18.12 15.42 -0.97
CA ASN A 625 -18.08 16.29 -2.13
C ASN A 625 -16.62 16.48 -2.53
N VAL A 626 -16.25 15.97 -3.71
CA VAL A 626 -14.91 16.04 -4.26
C VAL A 626 -14.89 17.04 -5.40
N THR A 627 -13.94 17.97 -5.37
CA THR A 627 -13.70 18.95 -6.44
C THR A 627 -12.35 18.65 -7.10
N ASN A 628 -12.29 18.78 -8.43
CA ASN A 628 -11.08 18.51 -9.23
C ASN A 628 -10.53 17.08 -9.03
N ARG A 629 -11.40 16.08 -9.05
CA ARG A 629 -11.09 14.67 -8.89
C ARG A 629 -9.91 14.25 -9.78
N LEU A 630 -8.82 13.83 -9.16
CA LEU A 630 -7.59 13.39 -9.84
C LEU A 630 -7.56 11.87 -9.93
N LEU A 631 -7.68 11.32 -11.15
CA LEU A 631 -7.52 9.89 -11.40
C LEU A 631 -6.19 9.63 -12.12
N SER A 632 -5.55 8.52 -11.79
CA SER A 632 -4.32 8.10 -12.45
C SER A 632 -4.63 7.03 -13.47
N LEU A 633 -4.38 7.35 -14.74
CA LEU A 633 -4.47 6.45 -15.88
C LEU A 633 -3.12 5.76 -16.09
N ASN A 634 -3.14 4.45 -16.33
CA ASN A 634 -1.98 3.73 -16.86
C ASN A 634 -2.00 3.83 -18.38
N THR A 635 -1.14 4.68 -18.96
CA THR A 635 -0.89 4.71 -20.40
C THR A 635 0.40 3.95 -20.71
N TYR A 636 0.68 3.66 -21.98
CA TYR A 636 1.92 2.96 -22.38
C TYR A 636 2.80 3.88 -23.22
N SER A 637 4.05 4.02 -22.83
CA SER A 637 5.07 4.74 -23.60
C SER A 637 6.25 3.82 -23.86
N ASN A 638 6.46 3.44 -25.12
CA ASN A 638 7.49 2.48 -25.54
C ASN A 638 7.34 1.11 -24.85
N ASP A 639 6.12 0.56 -24.83
CA ASP A 639 5.73 -0.70 -24.18
C ASP A 639 5.93 -0.74 -22.65
N VAL A 640 6.27 0.38 -22.03
CA VAL A 640 6.34 0.55 -20.57
C VAL A 640 5.07 1.25 -20.08
N PRO A 641 4.38 0.71 -19.05
CA PRO A 641 3.26 1.40 -18.43
C PRO A 641 3.77 2.65 -17.70
N VAL A 642 3.15 3.79 -17.97
CA VAL A 642 3.43 5.07 -17.32
C VAL A 642 2.12 5.65 -16.78
N SER A 643 2.19 6.30 -15.62
CA SER A 643 1.03 6.97 -15.04
C SER A 643 0.82 8.34 -15.67
N GLU A 644 -0.43 8.72 -15.89
CA GLU A 644 -0.88 10.06 -16.27
C GLU A 644 -2.02 10.49 -15.33
N THR A 645 -2.07 11.76 -14.93
CA THR A 645 -3.17 12.28 -14.10
C THR A 645 -4.23 12.93 -14.98
N LEU A 646 -5.45 12.40 -14.91
CA LEU A 646 -6.65 12.99 -15.48
C LEU A 646 -7.44 13.72 -14.38
N ASN A 647 -7.85 14.96 -14.64
CA ASN A 647 -8.81 15.67 -13.79
C ASN A 647 -10.21 15.46 -14.35
N THR A 648 -11.07 14.78 -13.59
CA THR A 648 -12.43 14.41 -14.01
C THR A 648 -13.53 15.33 -13.48
N GLY A 649 -13.16 16.45 -12.84
CA GLY A 649 -14.09 17.45 -12.33
C GLY A 649 -14.63 17.12 -10.94
N GLY A 650 -15.90 17.43 -10.68
CA GLY A 650 -16.57 17.18 -9.41
C GLY A 650 -17.15 15.77 -9.31
N GLU A 651 -17.21 15.24 -8.09
CA GLU A 651 -17.82 13.96 -7.76
C GLU A 651 -18.57 14.06 -6.43
N THR A 652 -19.80 13.57 -6.40
CA THR A 652 -20.62 13.47 -5.18
C THR A 652 -20.78 12.00 -4.82
N ILE A 653 -20.42 11.64 -3.58
CA ILE A 653 -20.42 10.26 -3.09
C ILE A 653 -21.25 10.19 -1.82
N ARG A 654 -22.21 9.26 -1.76
CA ARG A 654 -23.03 9.02 -0.59
C ARG A 654 -23.21 7.54 -0.35
N GLY A 655 -23.27 7.13 0.90
CA GLY A 655 -23.47 5.72 1.18
C GLY A 655 -23.72 5.40 2.64
N VAL A 656 -23.83 4.10 2.89
CA VAL A 656 -24.07 3.53 4.20
C VAL A 656 -23.14 2.34 4.38
N ASP A 657 -22.37 2.33 5.46
CA ASP A 657 -21.57 1.19 5.90
C ASP A 657 -22.26 0.54 7.10
N LEU A 658 -22.24 -0.80 7.15
CA LEU A 658 -22.71 -1.58 8.28
C LEU A 658 -21.71 -2.66 8.62
N MET A 659 -21.39 -2.79 9.90
CA MET A 659 -20.62 -3.89 10.49
C MET A 659 -21.39 -4.48 11.66
N LEU A 660 -21.43 -5.81 11.72
CA LEU A 660 -22.02 -6.56 12.83
C LEU A 660 -21.13 -7.75 13.15
N SER A 661 -20.86 -7.96 14.43
CA SER A 661 -19.99 -9.03 14.89
C SER A 661 -20.43 -9.53 16.25
N THR A 662 -20.31 -10.83 16.52
CA THR A 662 -20.68 -11.37 17.84
C THR A 662 -19.44 -11.70 18.66
N LYS A 663 -19.55 -11.53 19.99
CA LYS A 663 -18.71 -12.28 20.94
C LYS A 663 -19.06 -13.79 20.83
N PRO A 664 -18.30 -14.71 21.44
CA PRO A 664 -18.53 -16.15 21.29
C PRO A 664 -19.96 -16.59 21.62
N LEU A 665 -20.73 -16.96 20.58
CA LEU A 665 -22.04 -17.60 20.72
C LEU A 665 -21.85 -19.09 20.97
N PHE A 666 -22.53 -19.60 22.00
CA PHE A 666 -22.40 -20.99 22.46
C PHE A 666 -20.93 -21.41 22.69
N HIS A 667 -20.07 -20.44 23.05
CA HIS A 667 -18.62 -20.58 23.21
C HIS A 667 -17.83 -21.00 21.95
N ARG A 668 -18.48 -21.12 20.79
CA ARG A 668 -17.90 -21.73 19.59
C ARG A 668 -17.95 -20.83 18.36
N PHE A 669 -19.10 -20.20 18.11
CA PHE A 669 -19.37 -19.49 16.86
C PHE A 669 -19.21 -17.98 17.05
N ARG A 670 -18.61 -17.32 16.06
CA ARG A 670 -18.45 -15.86 16.02
C ARG A 670 -18.74 -15.37 14.60
N PRO A 671 -20.02 -15.19 14.24
CA PRO A 671 -20.40 -14.60 12.97
C PRO A 671 -19.93 -13.16 12.85
N TYR A 672 -19.70 -12.75 11.61
CA TYR A 672 -19.36 -11.41 11.18
C TYR A 672 -20.15 -11.09 9.91
N LEU A 673 -20.62 -9.86 9.80
CA LEU A 673 -21.31 -9.33 8.64
C LEU A 673 -20.78 -7.92 8.36
N SER A 674 -20.46 -7.65 7.11
CA SER A 674 -20.25 -6.30 6.59
C SER A 674 -21.10 -6.05 5.37
N PHE A 675 -21.52 -4.80 5.20
CA PHE A 675 -22.32 -4.36 4.07
C PHE A 675 -22.04 -2.90 3.74
N GLU A 676 -22.07 -2.57 2.45
CA GLU A 676 -22.02 -1.22 1.94
C GLU A 676 -23.13 -1.01 0.90
N TYR A 677 -23.79 0.15 1.00
CA TYR A 677 -24.51 0.77 -0.09
C TYR A 677 -23.76 2.03 -0.54
N LEU A 678 -23.45 2.13 -1.83
CA LEU A 678 -22.74 3.26 -2.42
C LEU A 678 -23.53 3.88 -3.57
N HIS A 679 -23.69 5.20 -3.53
CA HIS A 679 -24.24 6.00 -4.60
C HIS A 679 -23.30 7.16 -4.91
N ALA A 680 -22.56 7.03 -6.01
CA ALA A 680 -21.64 8.05 -6.51
C ALA A 680 -22.08 8.57 -7.87
N THR A 681 -21.91 9.87 -8.10
CA THR A 681 -22.22 10.55 -9.38
C THR A 681 -21.10 11.50 -9.77
N MET A 682 -20.77 11.52 -11.07
CA MET A 682 -19.94 12.57 -11.64
C MET A 682 -20.74 13.86 -11.83
N ASP A 683 -20.20 14.98 -11.39
CA ASP A 683 -20.93 16.26 -11.39
C ASP A 683 -20.65 17.10 -12.66
N ASN A 684 -19.63 16.72 -13.43
CA ASN A 684 -19.24 17.38 -14.67
C ASN A 684 -19.13 16.41 -15.86
N ASN A 685 -19.16 17.00 -17.05
CA ASN A 685 -18.84 16.31 -18.30
C ASN A 685 -17.32 16.30 -18.50
N LEU A 686 -16.77 15.15 -18.90
CA LEU A 686 -15.33 14.96 -19.09
C LEU A 686 -14.85 15.63 -20.40
N PRO A 687 -13.85 16.53 -20.37
CA PRO A 687 -13.28 17.11 -21.58
C PRO A 687 -12.52 16.05 -22.38
N ILE A 688 -12.66 16.04 -23.70
CA ILE A 688 -11.97 15.12 -24.61
C ILE A 688 -11.70 15.79 -25.96
N ALA A 689 -10.65 15.34 -26.66
CA ALA A 689 -10.43 15.72 -28.06
C ALA A 689 -11.39 14.93 -28.98
N ALA A 690 -12.18 15.64 -29.77
CA ALA A 690 -13.02 15.04 -30.81
C ALA A 690 -12.18 14.61 -32.03
N ASP A 691 -12.78 13.83 -32.94
CA ASP A 691 -12.12 13.30 -34.14
C ASP A 691 -11.54 14.41 -35.06
N ASN A 692 -12.11 15.62 -34.99
CA ASN A 692 -11.66 16.79 -35.75
C ASN A 692 -10.56 17.60 -35.03
N GLY A 693 -10.06 17.14 -33.89
CA GLY A 693 -9.03 17.79 -33.08
C GLY A 693 -9.53 18.94 -32.20
N SER A 694 -10.82 19.28 -32.24
CA SER A 694 -11.41 20.27 -31.33
C SER A 694 -11.70 19.65 -29.96
N ILE A 695 -11.69 20.47 -28.90
CA ILE A 695 -12.12 20.02 -27.57
C ILE A 695 -13.65 20.00 -27.53
N ASP A 696 -14.21 18.85 -27.17
CA ASP A 696 -15.62 18.65 -26.83
C ASP A 696 -15.69 17.97 -25.45
N TYR A 697 -16.87 17.53 -25.05
CA TYR A 697 -17.12 16.92 -23.76
C TYR A 697 -17.92 15.62 -23.91
N LEU A 698 -17.46 14.56 -23.25
CA LEU A 698 -18.25 13.36 -23.04
C LEU A 698 -19.38 13.66 -22.05
N LYS A 699 -20.58 13.15 -22.36
CA LYS A 699 -21.79 13.33 -21.54
C LYS A 699 -21.75 12.43 -20.29
N THR A 700 -20.80 12.70 -19.38
CA THR A 700 -20.53 11.93 -18.17
C THR A 700 -21.26 12.46 -16.93
N ARG A 701 -21.76 13.70 -16.96
CA ARG A 701 -22.49 14.27 -15.83
C ARG A 701 -23.72 13.41 -15.47
N GLY A 702 -23.87 13.12 -14.18
CA GLY A 702 -24.93 12.27 -13.63
C GLY A 702 -24.71 10.77 -13.80
N LYS A 703 -23.61 10.35 -14.45
CA LYS A 703 -23.24 8.93 -14.56
C LYS A 703 -22.46 8.48 -13.33
N THR A 704 -22.41 7.17 -13.13
CA THR A 704 -21.71 6.53 -12.01
C THR A 704 -20.21 6.50 -12.28
N PRO A 705 -19.35 6.96 -11.37
CA PRO A 705 -17.91 6.86 -11.50
C PRO A 705 -17.43 5.42 -11.69
N ILE A 706 -16.28 5.25 -12.33
CA ILE A 706 -15.67 3.93 -12.56
C ILE A 706 -15.36 3.22 -11.24
N MET A 707 -15.35 1.88 -11.23
CA MET A 707 -14.94 1.08 -10.07
C MET A 707 -15.72 1.35 -8.76
N THR A 708 -16.96 1.86 -8.88
CA THR A 708 -17.85 2.12 -7.73
C THR A 708 -18.99 1.10 -7.69
N PRO A 709 -18.77 -0.11 -7.14
CA PRO A 709 -19.83 -1.11 -7.01
C PRO A 709 -20.93 -0.56 -6.10
N LYS A 710 -22.19 -0.65 -6.54
CA LYS A 710 -23.33 -0.07 -5.79
C LYS A 710 -23.59 -0.79 -4.46
N PHE A 711 -23.35 -2.09 -4.43
CA PHE A 711 -23.50 -2.92 -3.24
C PHE A 711 -22.27 -3.79 -3.06
N MET A 712 -21.81 -3.88 -1.82
CA MET A 712 -20.83 -4.87 -1.40
C MET A 712 -21.24 -5.45 -0.06
N GLY A 713 -20.81 -6.68 0.21
CA GLY A 713 -21.00 -7.25 1.54
C GLY A 713 -20.21 -8.53 1.74
N SER A 714 -19.85 -8.81 2.99
CA SER A 714 -19.15 -10.03 3.38
C SER A 714 -19.85 -10.68 4.56
N ILE A 715 -19.96 -12.00 4.52
CA ILE A 715 -20.38 -12.84 5.64
C ILE A 715 -19.17 -13.66 6.04
N GLY A 716 -18.78 -13.55 7.32
CA GLY A 716 -17.70 -14.30 7.92
C GLY A 716 -18.19 -15.18 9.07
N LEU A 717 -17.53 -16.31 9.26
CA LEU A 717 -17.76 -17.19 10.41
C LEU A 717 -16.43 -17.68 10.96
N THR A 718 -16.19 -17.41 12.24
CA THR A 718 -15.13 -18.07 12.99
C THR A 718 -15.73 -19.13 13.92
N TYR A 719 -15.19 -20.33 13.88
CA TYR A 719 -15.53 -21.46 14.74
C TYR A 719 -14.29 -21.91 15.51
N THR A 720 -14.42 -22.08 16.82
CA THR A 720 -13.36 -22.61 17.67
C THR A 720 -13.92 -23.67 18.61
N GLU A 721 -13.36 -24.88 18.59
CA GLU A 721 -13.68 -25.95 19.54
C GLU A 721 -12.42 -26.71 19.95
N GLY A 722 -12.04 -26.58 21.22
CA GLY A 722 -10.81 -27.17 21.74
C GLY A 722 -9.59 -26.73 20.92
N PRO A 723 -8.77 -27.65 20.39
CA PRO A 723 -7.62 -27.32 19.56
C PRO A 723 -7.98 -26.92 18.13
N PHE A 724 -9.20 -27.17 17.67
CA PHE A 724 -9.60 -26.93 16.28
C PHE A 724 -10.14 -25.51 16.09
N PHE A 725 -9.78 -24.90 14.97
CA PHE A 725 -10.42 -23.67 14.50
C PHE A 725 -10.74 -23.73 13.00
N LEU A 726 -11.78 -22.98 12.64
CA LEU A 726 -12.18 -22.72 11.26
C LEU A 726 -12.51 -21.23 11.11
N ASN A 727 -12.10 -20.63 10.00
CA ASN A 727 -12.53 -19.30 9.59
C ASN A 727 -12.98 -19.37 8.13
N ALA A 728 -14.21 -18.96 7.82
CA ALA A 728 -14.75 -18.95 6.47
C ALA A 728 -15.32 -17.56 6.16
N SER A 729 -15.18 -17.11 4.91
CA SER A 729 -15.83 -15.89 4.45
C SER A 729 -16.31 -16.00 3.00
N ILE A 730 -17.46 -15.38 2.73
CA ILE A 730 -18.02 -15.19 1.40
C ILE A 730 -18.32 -13.72 1.25
N ARG A 731 -17.85 -13.14 0.16
CA ARG A 731 -18.03 -11.73 -0.19
C ARG A 731 -18.72 -11.62 -1.54
N TYR A 732 -19.62 -10.65 -1.67
CA TYR A 732 -20.24 -10.22 -2.91
C TYR A 732 -19.78 -8.81 -3.28
N THR A 733 -19.47 -8.60 -4.55
CA THR A 733 -19.19 -7.28 -5.13
C THR A 733 -20.08 -7.11 -6.36
N ASP A 734 -20.90 -6.06 -6.38
CA ASP A 734 -21.78 -5.73 -7.52
C ASP A 734 -20.98 -5.33 -8.77
N LYS A 735 -21.67 -5.16 -9.90
CA LYS A 735 -21.09 -4.70 -11.17
C LYS A 735 -20.32 -3.39 -10.99
N GLN A 736 -19.26 -3.23 -11.78
CA GLN A 736 -18.39 -2.05 -11.75
C GLN A 736 -18.22 -1.50 -13.15
N TYR A 737 -18.50 -0.22 -13.36
CA TYR A 737 -18.20 0.42 -14.65
C TYR A 737 -16.70 0.55 -14.85
N SER A 738 -16.22 0.20 -16.05
CA SER A 738 -14.82 0.36 -16.45
C SER A 738 -14.64 1.53 -17.43
N THR A 739 -15.69 2.33 -17.60
CA THR A 739 -15.75 3.50 -18.49
C THR A 739 -16.50 4.65 -17.83
N PHE A 740 -16.01 5.88 -18.02
CA PHE A 740 -16.73 7.06 -17.53
C PHE A 740 -18.08 7.24 -18.22
N MET A 741 -18.21 6.82 -19.48
CA MET A 741 -19.48 6.82 -20.18
C MET A 741 -20.46 5.72 -19.76
N ASN A 742 -20.07 4.82 -18.84
CA ASN A 742 -20.90 3.70 -18.36
C ASN A 742 -21.41 2.79 -19.51
N ASP A 743 -20.67 2.73 -20.62
CA ASP A 743 -21.02 1.93 -21.81
C ASP A 743 -20.34 0.55 -21.83
N GLN A 744 -19.48 0.30 -20.84
CA GLN A 744 -18.89 -1.01 -20.51
C GLN A 744 -18.76 -1.19 -18.99
N ALA A 745 -19.07 -2.39 -18.48
CA ALA A 745 -19.00 -2.74 -17.07
C ALA A 745 -18.52 -4.19 -16.87
N MET A 746 -17.73 -4.40 -15.81
CA MET A 746 -17.43 -5.73 -15.27
C MET A 746 -18.65 -6.27 -14.53
N PRO A 747 -19.05 -7.53 -14.73
CA PRO A 747 -20.14 -8.15 -13.98
C PRO A 747 -19.86 -8.27 -12.48
N SER A 748 -20.93 -8.43 -11.70
CA SER A 748 -20.83 -8.77 -10.27
C SER A 748 -20.20 -10.15 -10.06
N TYR A 749 -19.55 -10.35 -8.93
CA TYR A 749 -18.92 -11.62 -8.58
C TYR A 749 -18.95 -11.90 -7.08
N PHE A 750 -18.75 -13.17 -6.73
CA PHE A 750 -18.50 -13.60 -5.36
C PHE A 750 -17.02 -13.96 -5.18
N SER A 751 -16.46 -13.74 -4.00
CA SER A 751 -15.15 -14.26 -3.61
C SER A 751 -15.29 -15.01 -2.29
N ASP A 752 -14.58 -16.11 -2.15
CA ASP A 752 -14.72 -17.01 -1.00
C ASP A 752 -13.35 -17.49 -0.50
N SER A 753 -13.27 -17.72 0.80
CA SER A 753 -12.07 -18.28 1.44
C SER A 753 -12.42 -19.10 2.68
N LEU A 754 -11.58 -20.10 2.95
CA LEU A 754 -11.70 -21.02 4.08
C LEU A 754 -10.32 -21.24 4.68
N SER A 755 -10.24 -21.18 6.00
CA SER A 755 -9.05 -21.47 6.77
C SER A 755 -9.41 -22.51 7.81
N LEU A 756 -8.65 -23.59 7.88
CA LEU A 756 -8.79 -24.67 8.85
C LEU A 756 -7.48 -24.78 9.62
N GLY A 757 -7.54 -25.04 10.92
CA GLY A 757 -6.32 -25.30 11.67
C GLY A 757 -6.52 -26.04 12.97
N TYR A 758 -5.39 -26.51 13.50
CA TYR A 758 -5.33 -27.34 14.69
C TYR A 758 -4.13 -26.94 15.55
N HIS A 759 -4.39 -26.58 16.80
CA HIS A 759 -3.39 -26.34 17.82
C HIS A 759 -2.89 -27.68 18.37
N LEU A 760 -1.64 -28.00 18.05
CA LEU A 760 -0.97 -29.20 18.52
C LEU A 760 -0.49 -28.99 19.96
N PRO A 761 -0.43 -30.04 20.79
CA PRO A 761 0.15 -29.95 22.12
C PRO A 761 1.64 -29.57 22.03
N LYS A 762 2.14 -28.93 23.10
CA LYS A 762 3.57 -28.62 23.24
C LYS A 762 4.41 -29.89 23.02
N PHE A 763 5.45 -29.78 22.21
CA PHE A 763 6.37 -30.88 21.92
C PHE A 763 7.82 -30.38 21.89
N PHE A 764 8.65 -30.87 22.82
CA PHE A 764 10.05 -30.46 22.95
C PHE A 764 10.21 -28.92 23.06
N ILE A 765 10.95 -28.29 22.14
CA ILE A 765 11.11 -26.83 22.06
C ILE A 765 9.88 -26.11 21.48
N ALA A 766 9.00 -26.81 20.75
CA ALA A 766 7.80 -26.22 20.16
C ALA A 766 6.74 -25.98 21.24
N GLN A 767 6.62 -24.74 21.71
CA GLN A 767 5.71 -24.35 22.80
C GLN A 767 4.25 -24.24 22.34
N SER A 768 4.02 -23.88 21.08
CA SER A 768 2.67 -23.64 20.53
C SER A 768 2.55 -24.04 19.05
N PRO A 769 2.78 -25.33 18.71
CA PRO A 769 2.69 -25.78 17.34
C PRO A 769 1.27 -25.65 16.78
N VAL A 770 1.15 -25.13 15.56
CA VAL A 770 -0.12 -24.96 14.84
C VAL A 770 0.05 -25.44 13.40
N PHE A 771 -0.83 -26.34 12.99
CA PHE A 771 -1.01 -26.72 11.59
C PHE A 771 -2.21 -25.99 11.01
N LYS A 772 -2.07 -25.45 9.78
CA LYS A 772 -3.12 -24.69 9.09
C LYS A 772 -3.22 -25.09 7.61
N LEU A 773 -4.43 -25.02 7.07
CA LEU A 773 -4.74 -25.09 5.66
C LEU A 773 -5.58 -23.88 5.29
N ASN A 774 -5.13 -23.09 4.32
CA ASN A 774 -5.82 -21.90 3.82
C ASN A 774 -6.21 -22.12 2.36
N PHE A 775 -7.46 -21.86 2.02
CA PHE A 775 -8.06 -22.06 0.71
C PHE A 775 -8.64 -20.74 0.21
N THR A 776 -8.42 -20.43 -1.07
CA THR A 776 -9.05 -19.30 -1.74
C THR A 776 -9.71 -19.74 -3.04
N ASN A 777 -10.81 -19.07 -3.42
CA ASN A 777 -11.61 -19.42 -4.60
C ASN A 777 -12.00 -20.91 -4.62
N LEU A 778 -12.61 -21.39 -3.53
CA LEU A 778 -13.09 -22.77 -3.32
C LEU A 778 -14.01 -23.25 -4.45
N THR A 779 -14.77 -22.34 -5.05
CA THR A 779 -15.66 -22.66 -6.18
C THR A 779 -14.91 -22.92 -7.49
N GLY A 780 -13.61 -22.60 -7.56
CA GLY A 780 -12.77 -22.74 -8.76
C GLY A 780 -13.23 -21.90 -9.94
N GLN A 781 -14.04 -20.85 -9.70
CA GLN A 781 -14.62 -20.07 -10.79
C GLN A 781 -13.55 -19.23 -11.51
N TYR A 782 -13.52 -19.38 -12.84
CA TYR A 782 -12.74 -18.51 -13.73
C TYR A 782 -13.53 -17.24 -14.06
N LYS A 783 -13.12 -16.11 -13.45
CA LYS A 783 -13.84 -14.83 -13.48
C LYS A 783 -12.90 -13.64 -13.39
N LEU A 784 -13.43 -12.48 -13.75
CA LEU A 784 -12.77 -11.20 -13.53
C LEU A 784 -12.87 -10.81 -12.05
N GLY A 785 -11.80 -10.23 -11.51
CA GLY A 785 -11.69 -9.83 -10.11
C GLY A 785 -11.52 -8.33 -9.88
N GLY A 786 -11.44 -7.53 -10.94
CA GLY A 786 -11.23 -6.08 -10.88
C GLY A 786 -10.99 -5.42 -12.24
N VAL A 787 -11.09 -4.10 -12.27
CA VAL A 787 -10.69 -3.28 -13.44
C VAL A 787 -9.21 -2.92 -13.29
N TYR A 788 -8.38 -3.23 -14.29
CA TYR A 788 -6.96 -2.87 -14.30
C TYR A 788 -6.73 -1.55 -15.04
N TYR A 789 -7.36 -1.41 -16.20
CA TYR A 789 -7.35 -0.20 -17.02
C TYR A 789 -8.80 0.19 -17.34
N PHE A 790 -9.11 1.47 -17.12
CA PHE A 790 -10.38 2.08 -17.46
C PHE A 790 -10.21 3.02 -18.64
N ALA A 791 -11.27 3.22 -19.40
CA ALA A 791 -11.29 4.05 -20.60
C ALA A 791 -12.28 5.21 -20.47
N GLU A 792 -12.13 6.24 -21.29
CA GLU A 792 -13.06 7.37 -21.35
C GLU A 792 -14.45 6.91 -21.84
N ASN A 793 -14.46 6.18 -22.96
CA ASN A 793 -15.66 5.59 -23.57
C ASN A 793 -15.30 4.34 -24.40
N ALA A 794 -16.01 3.23 -24.18
CA ALA A 794 -15.77 2.00 -24.96
C ALA A 794 -16.41 2.05 -26.35
N LYS A 795 -17.39 2.93 -26.58
CA LYS A 795 -18.10 3.08 -27.85
C LYS A 795 -17.96 4.50 -28.37
N ALA A 796 -17.83 4.64 -29.69
CA ALA A 796 -17.86 5.95 -30.33
C ALA A 796 -19.18 6.67 -30.01
N THR A 797 -19.11 7.98 -29.80
CA THR A 797 -20.24 8.79 -29.33
C THR A 797 -20.19 10.20 -29.92
N THR A 798 -21.17 11.01 -29.57
CA THR A 798 -21.25 12.43 -29.94
C THR A 798 -21.14 13.29 -28.70
N GLY A 799 -20.22 14.25 -28.74
CA GLY A 799 -19.97 15.19 -27.66
C GLY A 799 -21.14 16.12 -27.38
N VAL A 800 -20.98 16.94 -26.35
CA VAL A 800 -21.96 17.97 -25.97
C VAL A 800 -22.14 18.99 -27.11
N TYR A 801 -21.06 19.36 -27.81
CA TYR A 801 -21.09 20.31 -28.91
C TYR A 801 -21.37 19.68 -30.29
N GLY A 802 -21.72 18.39 -30.32
CA GLY A 802 -22.11 17.70 -31.55
C GLY A 802 -20.96 17.10 -32.35
N ASN A 803 -19.71 17.22 -31.88
CA ASN A 803 -18.58 16.59 -32.57
C ASN A 803 -18.55 15.08 -32.31
N LYS A 804 -18.05 14.32 -33.29
CA LYS A 804 -17.86 12.87 -33.15
C LYS A 804 -16.62 12.58 -32.31
N ILE A 805 -16.76 11.64 -31.38
CA ILE A 805 -15.70 11.17 -30.49
C ILE A 805 -15.56 9.66 -30.72
N SER A 806 -14.39 9.24 -31.16
CA SER A 806 -14.06 7.82 -31.36
C SER A 806 -14.11 7.02 -30.06
N ALA A 807 -14.23 5.70 -30.18
CA ALA A 807 -14.04 4.81 -29.03
C ALA A 807 -12.59 4.91 -28.55
N ASP A 808 -12.42 5.00 -27.23
CA ASP A 808 -11.11 4.86 -26.58
C ASP A 808 -10.67 3.38 -26.59
N SER A 809 -9.43 3.12 -26.20
CA SER A 809 -8.89 1.78 -26.05
C SER A 809 -9.74 0.92 -25.10
N ALA A 810 -9.83 -0.37 -25.39
CA ALA A 810 -10.69 -1.27 -24.63
C ALA A 810 -10.19 -1.42 -23.18
N PRO A 811 -11.05 -1.27 -22.16
CA PRO A 811 -10.71 -1.55 -20.77
C PRO A 811 -10.12 -2.94 -20.59
N SER A 812 -9.20 -3.08 -19.64
CA SER A 812 -8.60 -4.36 -19.25
C SER A 812 -8.83 -4.68 -17.78
N TYR A 813 -8.73 -5.96 -17.42
CA TYR A 813 -9.25 -6.48 -16.16
C TYR A 813 -8.28 -7.43 -15.46
N TYR A 814 -8.30 -7.38 -14.13
CA TYR A 814 -7.71 -8.44 -13.31
C TYR A 814 -8.51 -9.72 -13.49
N ILE A 815 -7.82 -10.83 -13.70
CA ILE A 815 -8.41 -12.17 -13.60
C ILE A 815 -8.22 -12.63 -12.17
N GLN A 816 -9.28 -13.09 -11.52
CA GLN A 816 -9.15 -13.65 -10.19
C GLN A 816 -8.36 -14.98 -10.27
N PRO A 817 -7.32 -15.17 -9.43
CA PRO A 817 -6.60 -16.43 -9.37
C PRO A 817 -7.56 -17.61 -9.17
N PRO A 818 -7.27 -18.78 -9.77
CA PRO A 818 -8.10 -19.97 -9.62
C PRO A 818 -8.00 -20.50 -8.18
N PHE A 819 -8.65 -21.63 -7.90
CA PHE A 819 -8.53 -22.32 -6.62
C PHE A 819 -7.05 -22.45 -6.19
N SER A 820 -6.75 -21.98 -4.99
CA SER A 820 -5.43 -22.13 -4.39
C SER A 820 -5.52 -22.62 -2.95
N MET A 821 -4.53 -23.41 -2.54
CA MET A 821 -4.40 -23.95 -1.20
C MET A 821 -2.97 -23.75 -0.70
N MET A 822 -2.83 -23.29 0.53
CA MET A 822 -1.56 -23.20 1.26
C MET A 822 -1.66 -24.00 2.55
N GLY A 823 -0.70 -24.89 2.78
CA GLY A 823 -0.51 -25.56 4.07
C GLY A 823 0.64 -24.94 4.84
N SER A 824 0.47 -24.78 6.15
CA SER A 824 1.47 -24.15 7.02
C SER A 824 1.64 -24.89 8.33
N LEU A 825 2.88 -24.96 8.80
CA LEU A 825 3.24 -25.35 10.15
C LEU A 825 3.96 -24.18 10.82
N SER A 826 3.64 -23.88 12.07
CA SER A 826 4.29 -22.81 12.83
C SER A 826 4.37 -23.13 14.31
N THR A 827 5.32 -22.54 15.03
CA THR A 827 5.39 -22.63 16.49
C THR A 827 6.21 -21.49 17.07
N SER A 828 5.89 -21.07 18.30
CA SER A 828 6.84 -20.36 19.16
C SER A 828 7.78 -21.33 19.90
N PHE A 829 8.97 -20.88 20.29
CA PHE A 829 9.93 -21.66 21.08
C PHE A 829 10.56 -20.86 22.21
#